data_AF-A0A1F5LVI9-F1
#
_entry.id   AF-A0A1F5LVI9-F1
#
_cell.length_a   1.000
_cell.length_b   1.000
_cell.length_c   1.000
_cell.angle_alpha   90.00
_cell.angle_beta   90.00
_cell.angle_gamma   90.00
#
_symmetry.space_group_name_H-M   'P 1'
#
loop_
_entity.id
_entity.type
_entity.pdbx_description
1 polymer ?
#
loop_
_entity_poly.entity_id
_entity_poly.type
_entity_poly.pdbx_seq_one_letter_code
_entity_poly.pdbx_strand_id
1 'polypeptide(L)'
;MYYPKAASMIKKGYEKYKDTPFRMLTADGEVIVLPTKYQQELRHLLPSQLSSLHAQYENALGQYTNIIIDSYLPSMTVRKKLTPALGRIVPRVIDELRGAFDALLPGCEDTWIQINPNELFTRLIALATSRVMAGDVLRRNEQWLNIASSYTKNIGITVILIRPFPAYLRPLVALFLPSVQQMKKQLRFAKDLFAPMVHERRQAALANDPDYTSPDDFLQWMIDLGEEQGETLDPELLAHHMLLLVTLAVVHTSTMALCHNIYDLIVMPEYLEPLREEMKRTLPDGWYKGTQAALVEQHRLDSFMRESQRFGPPGELSVHRIVKKPITLHDGLTLPVETHICFAAGPISRDMDFLPDAETFDGFRWCRKPEDRYALSPELGASAATPSGEKEKENTEKAVTSPASFVTISATNMHFGFGRQACPGRFFAANTLKAIMSRVILDYDFKLVGDERPANTHVGEHILPNLNSHARGFFQLPTQVKEKTRGYSAFDSELVRGKTPIPKETVYFNKKGAENDYSPPLGFQCSVEAVHNEWTNLRSQLFSTLSTILDSKESLIGTPSLDYESLGVNFYDSDRLGDRVHFSPAHMDSSTLTILVRASEACDGLEIAGLRTTDKRDSEGIGLDASFISVPAMPDEVIVLAGTRLQRLLGRSKVRACVHRVRRPTQTSNRCIANERLSLAIFCGPPMKSRDRQLFGDL
;
A
#
# COMPACT_ATOMS: atom_id res chain seq x y z
N MET A 1 -31.08 29.24 1.72
CA MET A 1 -30.68 27.83 1.56
C MET A 1 -29.22 27.78 1.16
N TYR A 2 -28.33 27.41 2.09
CA TYR A 2 -26.86 27.49 1.91
C TYR A 2 -26.34 26.44 0.91
N TYR A 3 -26.61 25.17 1.18
CA TYR A 3 -26.04 24.00 0.50
C TYR A 3 -25.88 24.08 -1.03
N PRO A 4 -26.93 24.34 -1.84
CA PRO A 4 -26.80 24.34 -3.30
C PRO A 4 -26.24 25.65 -3.88
N LYS A 5 -25.96 26.67 -3.05
CA LYS A 5 -25.46 27.98 -3.49
C LYS A 5 -24.12 28.37 -2.90
N ALA A 6 -23.64 27.64 -1.88
CA ALA A 6 -22.45 27.96 -1.11
C ALA A 6 -21.21 28.30 -1.98
N ALA A 7 -20.79 27.44 -2.90
CA ALA A 7 -19.66 27.75 -3.80
C ALA A 7 -19.81 29.09 -4.55
N SER A 8 -21.02 29.37 -5.07
CA SER A 8 -21.32 30.65 -5.74
C SER A 8 -21.40 31.85 -4.78
N MET A 9 -21.77 31.62 -3.51
CA MET A 9 -21.75 32.65 -2.46
C MET A 9 -20.32 32.95 -2.00
N ILE A 10 -19.47 31.93 -1.94
CA ILE A 10 -18.05 32.03 -1.58
C ILE A 10 -17.28 32.80 -2.68
N LYS A 11 -17.42 32.42 -3.96
CA LYS A 11 -16.81 33.16 -5.09
C LYS A 11 -17.26 34.63 -5.10
N LYS A 12 -18.58 34.91 -5.07
CA LYS A 12 -19.12 36.28 -5.06
C LYS A 12 -18.79 37.10 -3.82
N GLY A 13 -18.65 36.45 -2.66
CA GLY A 13 -18.20 37.10 -1.43
C GLY A 13 -16.74 37.54 -1.56
N TYR A 14 -15.89 36.63 -2.04
CA TYR A 14 -14.47 36.89 -2.26
C TYR A 14 -14.24 37.99 -3.32
N GLU A 15 -14.86 37.87 -4.50
CA GLU A 15 -14.77 38.84 -5.60
C GLU A 15 -15.14 40.28 -5.17
N LYS A 16 -16.09 40.42 -4.25
CA LYS A 16 -16.60 41.73 -3.80
C LYS A 16 -15.88 42.30 -2.57
N TYR A 17 -15.26 41.45 -1.76
CA TYR A 17 -14.74 41.81 -0.43
C TYR A 17 -13.31 41.32 -0.17
N LYS A 18 -12.52 41.06 -1.22
CA LYS A 18 -11.17 40.44 -1.19
C LYS A 18 -10.25 40.90 -0.05
N ASP A 19 -10.24 42.20 0.28
CA ASP A 19 -9.33 42.84 1.24
C ASP A 19 -9.97 43.15 2.62
N THR A 20 -11.24 42.77 2.80
CA THR A 20 -12.09 43.11 3.96
C THR A 20 -12.78 41.86 4.52
N PRO A 21 -12.96 41.73 5.85
CA PRO A 21 -13.79 40.67 6.41
C PRO A 21 -15.21 40.70 5.82
N PHE A 22 -15.74 39.55 5.41
CA PHE A 22 -17.15 39.44 5.02
C PHE A 22 -17.85 38.29 5.74
N ARG A 23 -19.10 38.54 6.12
CA ARG A 23 -19.96 37.54 6.77
C ARG A 23 -20.68 36.70 5.71
N MET A 24 -20.59 35.38 5.83
CA MET A 24 -21.42 34.43 5.10
C MET A 24 -22.40 33.73 6.05
N LEU A 25 -23.66 33.59 5.62
CA LEU A 25 -24.68 32.82 6.33
C LEU A 25 -24.67 31.37 5.85
N THR A 26 -24.38 30.45 6.78
CA THR A 26 -24.32 29.00 6.54
C THR A 26 -25.67 28.34 6.87
N ALA A 27 -25.67 27.03 7.16
CA ALA A 27 -26.85 26.30 7.63
C ALA A 27 -27.06 26.33 9.16
N ASP A 28 -26.01 26.59 9.95
CA ASP A 28 -26.07 26.62 11.43
C ASP A 28 -25.87 28.01 12.04
N GLY A 29 -25.28 28.94 11.30
CA GLY A 29 -24.99 30.29 11.79
C GLY A 29 -24.18 31.12 10.81
N GLU A 30 -23.57 32.18 11.29
CA GLU A 30 -22.64 33.00 10.52
C GLU A 30 -21.19 32.51 10.62
N VAL A 31 -20.46 32.65 9.51
CA VAL A 31 -19.02 32.45 9.42
C VAL A 31 -18.41 33.72 8.84
N ILE A 32 -17.34 34.21 9.46
CA ILE A 32 -16.59 35.37 8.99
C ILE A 32 -15.43 34.88 8.10
N VAL A 33 -15.49 35.21 6.82
CA VAL A 33 -14.40 34.93 5.88
C VAL A 33 -13.41 36.10 5.97
N LEU A 34 -12.14 35.77 6.24
CA LEU A 34 -11.08 36.77 6.39
C LEU A 34 -10.23 36.93 5.10
N PRO A 35 -9.77 38.15 4.79
CA PRO A 35 -8.78 38.42 3.74
C PRO A 35 -7.40 37.87 4.09
N THR A 36 -6.56 37.63 3.08
CA THR A 36 -5.22 37.02 3.23
C THR A 36 -4.28 37.78 4.16
N LYS A 37 -4.40 39.11 4.24
CA LYS A 37 -3.55 39.98 5.09
C LYS A 37 -3.49 39.57 6.57
N TYR A 38 -4.57 38.99 7.11
CA TYR A 38 -4.63 38.55 8.51
C TYR A 38 -4.04 37.15 8.76
N GLN A 39 -3.54 36.45 7.74
CA GLN A 39 -3.08 35.06 7.90
C GLN A 39 -1.81 34.94 8.74
N GLN A 40 -0.87 35.87 8.62
CA GLN A 40 0.44 35.76 9.27
C GLN A 40 0.37 35.97 10.79
N GLU A 41 -0.50 36.86 11.29
CA GLU A 41 -0.71 37.03 12.74
C GLU A 41 -1.50 35.82 13.32
N LEU A 42 -2.48 35.29 12.58
CA LEU A 42 -3.34 34.19 13.03
C LEU A 42 -2.66 32.80 12.98
N ARG A 43 -1.67 32.56 12.09
CA ARG A 43 -1.04 31.23 11.90
C ARG A 43 -0.30 30.68 13.13
N HIS A 44 0.17 31.58 14.00
CA HIS A 44 0.98 31.24 15.18
C HIS A 44 0.15 30.99 16.44
N LEU A 45 -1.14 31.36 16.44
CA LEU A 45 -1.99 31.28 17.63
C LEU A 45 -2.24 29.84 18.10
N LEU A 46 -2.29 29.67 19.42
CA LEU A 46 -2.51 28.39 20.06
C LEU A 46 -3.99 27.96 19.98
N PRO A 47 -4.30 26.64 20.03
CA PRO A 47 -5.69 26.18 20.01
C PRO A 47 -6.54 26.70 21.18
N SER A 48 -5.91 27.11 22.28
CA SER A 48 -6.53 27.77 23.45
C SER A 48 -6.87 29.26 23.24
N GLN A 49 -6.47 29.84 22.10
CA GLN A 49 -6.89 31.16 21.63
C GLN A 49 -7.78 31.04 20.38
N LEU A 50 -7.51 30.07 19.52
CA LEU A 50 -8.12 29.92 18.20
C LEU A 50 -8.24 28.43 17.83
N SER A 51 -9.36 27.80 18.16
CA SER A 51 -9.51 26.33 18.14
C SER A 51 -9.97 25.79 16.78
N SER A 52 -9.18 24.87 16.20
CA SER A 52 -9.57 24.11 15.00
C SER A 52 -10.47 22.91 15.30
N LEU A 53 -10.32 22.23 16.44
CA LEU A 53 -11.18 21.09 16.80
C LEU A 53 -12.61 21.54 17.08
N HIS A 54 -12.80 22.66 17.79
CA HIS A 54 -14.15 23.20 18.06
C HIS A 54 -14.89 23.56 16.76
N ALA A 55 -14.18 24.15 15.79
CA ALA A 55 -14.76 24.46 14.47
C ALA A 55 -15.18 23.19 13.71
N GLN A 56 -14.42 22.09 13.81
CA GLN A 56 -14.77 20.80 13.20
C GLN A 56 -15.97 20.14 13.90
N TYR A 57 -16.07 20.25 15.23
CA TYR A 57 -17.20 19.74 16.01
C TYR A 57 -18.51 20.42 15.60
N GLU A 58 -18.54 21.75 15.54
CA GLU A 58 -19.70 22.51 15.08
C GLU A 58 -20.03 22.22 13.61
N ASN A 59 -19.04 22.26 12.71
CA ASN A 59 -19.25 22.00 11.28
C ASN A 59 -19.80 20.60 10.99
N ALA A 60 -19.56 19.62 11.86
CA ALA A 60 -20.01 18.24 11.72
C ALA A 60 -21.13 17.84 12.71
N LEU A 61 -21.69 18.78 13.50
CA LEU A 61 -22.66 18.52 14.56
C LEU A 61 -22.23 17.37 15.50
N GLY A 62 -21.05 17.49 16.12
CA GLY A 62 -20.37 16.44 16.89
C GLY A 62 -21.26 15.71 17.90
N GLN A 63 -22.15 16.45 18.57
CA GLN A 63 -23.20 15.97 19.48
C GLN A 63 -24.17 14.91 18.90
N TYR A 64 -24.29 14.79 17.57
CA TYR A 64 -25.11 13.77 16.88
C TYR A 64 -24.27 12.81 16.03
N THR A 65 -23.08 13.21 15.61
CA THR A 65 -22.17 12.42 14.77
C THR A 65 -21.10 11.65 15.57
N ASN A 66 -21.04 11.88 16.89
CA ASN A 66 -20.01 11.34 17.79
C ASN A 66 -18.60 11.77 17.35
N ILE A 67 -18.42 13.03 16.95
CA ILE A 67 -17.08 13.64 16.87
C ILE A 67 -16.76 14.24 18.24
N ILE A 68 -15.55 14.00 18.73
CA ILE A 68 -15.03 14.49 20.01
C ILE A 68 -13.88 15.49 19.78
N ILE A 69 -13.59 16.34 20.77
CA ILE A 69 -12.57 17.39 20.70
C ILE A 69 -11.59 17.36 21.89
N ASP A 70 -11.62 16.24 22.61
CA ASP A 70 -11.26 16.18 24.02
C ASP A 70 -9.74 16.03 24.22
N SER A 71 -9.02 15.60 23.18
CA SER A 71 -7.55 15.59 23.14
C SER A 71 -6.99 15.90 21.75
N TYR A 72 -5.81 16.53 21.73
CA TYR A 72 -5.01 16.70 20.52
C TYR A 72 -4.09 15.50 20.24
N LEU A 73 -4.07 14.48 21.12
CA LEU A 73 -3.15 13.35 21.09
C LEU A 73 -3.01 12.69 19.70
N PRO A 74 -4.08 12.36 18.95
CA PRO A 74 -3.92 11.75 17.62
C PRO A 74 -3.13 12.65 16.64
N SER A 75 -3.37 13.97 16.67
CA SER A 75 -2.64 14.93 15.85
C SER A 75 -1.16 15.06 16.27
N MET A 76 -0.86 14.82 17.55
CA MET A 76 0.48 14.81 18.11
C MET A 76 1.20 13.50 17.80
N THR A 77 0.55 12.33 17.87
CA THR A 77 1.09 11.03 17.45
C THR A 77 1.47 11.06 15.96
N VAL A 78 0.65 11.68 15.10
CA VAL A 78 1.03 11.87 13.69
C VAL A 78 2.32 12.69 13.57
N ARG A 79 2.44 13.80 14.29
CA ARG A 79 3.60 14.72 14.20
C ARG A 79 4.88 14.15 14.83
N LYS A 80 4.78 13.53 16.03
CA LYS A 80 5.91 13.02 16.82
C LYS A 80 6.37 11.62 16.39
N LYS A 81 5.46 10.73 15.97
CA LYS A 81 5.76 9.30 15.75
C LYS A 81 5.58 8.86 14.29
N LEU A 82 4.44 9.15 13.64
CA LEU A 82 4.19 8.72 12.25
C LEU A 82 5.06 9.43 11.21
N THR A 83 5.13 10.77 11.23
CA THR A 83 5.86 11.54 10.22
C THR A 83 7.36 11.24 10.19
N PRO A 84 8.07 11.12 11.35
CA PRO A 84 9.46 10.63 11.37
C PRO A 84 9.60 9.17 10.91
N ALA A 85 8.57 8.34 11.07
CA ALA A 85 8.57 6.93 10.68
C ALA A 85 8.29 6.67 9.19
N LEU A 86 8.03 7.69 8.36
CA LEU A 86 7.60 7.48 6.96
C LEU A 86 8.57 6.61 6.14
N GLY A 87 9.88 6.72 6.34
CA GLY A 87 10.87 5.91 5.61
C GLY A 87 10.72 4.41 5.80
N ARG A 88 10.21 3.98 6.97
CA ARG A 88 9.93 2.58 7.32
C ARG A 88 8.44 2.19 7.19
N ILE A 89 7.54 3.17 7.11
CA ILE A 89 6.10 2.94 6.93
C ILE A 89 5.68 2.89 5.46
N VAL A 90 6.30 3.67 4.57
CA VAL A 90 5.97 3.66 3.12
C VAL A 90 6.17 2.27 2.48
N PRO A 91 7.27 1.53 2.73
CA PRO A 91 7.39 0.15 2.24
C PRO A 91 6.29 -0.79 2.78
N ARG A 92 5.86 -0.64 4.04
CA ARG A 92 4.74 -1.41 4.62
C ARG A 92 3.39 -1.07 3.97
N VAL A 93 3.23 0.15 3.46
CA VAL A 93 2.04 0.57 2.70
C VAL A 93 2.08 -0.01 1.28
N ILE A 94 3.24 -0.03 0.62
CA ILE A 94 3.39 -0.59 -0.74
C ILE A 94 3.20 -2.12 -0.74
N ASP A 95 3.74 -2.83 0.26
CA ASP A 95 3.53 -4.28 0.46
C ASP A 95 2.04 -4.65 0.62
N GLU A 96 1.30 -3.86 1.41
CA GLU A 96 -0.15 -4.03 1.57
C GLU A 96 -0.92 -3.70 0.29
N LEU A 97 -0.58 -2.57 -0.35
CA LEU A 97 -1.21 -2.15 -1.60
C LEU A 97 -1.01 -3.17 -2.72
N ARG A 98 0.13 -3.86 -2.80
CA ARG A 98 0.35 -4.96 -3.74
C ARG A 98 -0.75 -6.01 -3.64
N GLY A 99 -0.93 -6.60 -2.46
CA GLY A 99 -1.96 -7.62 -2.24
C GLY A 99 -3.38 -7.08 -2.45
N ALA A 100 -3.61 -5.80 -2.14
CA ALA A 100 -4.89 -5.15 -2.37
C ALA A 100 -5.19 -4.92 -3.86
N PHE A 101 -4.23 -4.48 -4.68
CA PHE A 101 -4.41 -4.35 -6.13
C PHE A 101 -4.68 -5.70 -6.79
N ASP A 102 -3.90 -6.73 -6.45
CA ASP A 102 -4.04 -8.08 -7.00
C ASP A 102 -5.40 -8.73 -6.62
N ALA A 103 -5.98 -8.33 -5.48
CA ALA A 103 -7.30 -8.81 -5.02
C ALA A 103 -8.50 -7.98 -5.53
N LEU A 104 -8.31 -6.70 -5.86
CA LEU A 104 -9.39 -5.77 -6.25
C LEU A 104 -9.52 -5.59 -7.77
N LEU A 105 -8.48 -5.91 -8.54
CA LEU A 105 -8.50 -5.88 -10.01
C LEU A 105 -8.14 -7.25 -10.66
N PRO A 106 -8.74 -8.38 -10.24
CA PRO A 106 -8.46 -9.69 -10.85
C PRO A 106 -9.01 -9.78 -12.28
N GLY A 107 -8.26 -10.37 -13.21
CA GLY A 107 -8.71 -10.59 -14.60
C GLY A 107 -8.53 -9.41 -15.54
N CYS A 108 -7.94 -8.30 -15.08
CA CYS A 108 -7.64 -7.12 -15.91
C CYS A 108 -6.36 -7.26 -16.74
N GLU A 109 -5.63 -8.39 -16.65
CA GLU A 109 -4.32 -8.58 -17.29
C GLU A 109 -4.35 -8.37 -18.81
N ASP A 110 -5.39 -8.90 -19.46
CA ASP A 110 -5.59 -8.82 -20.92
C ASP A 110 -6.97 -8.25 -21.32
N THR A 111 -7.76 -7.72 -20.35
CA THR A 111 -9.13 -7.22 -20.63
C THR A 111 -9.46 -5.91 -19.91
N TRP A 112 -10.27 -5.07 -20.55
CA TRP A 112 -10.78 -3.82 -20.01
C TRP A 112 -11.95 -4.09 -19.06
N ILE A 113 -11.76 -3.86 -17.75
CA ILE A 113 -12.80 -4.04 -16.73
C ILE A 113 -13.46 -2.71 -16.33
N GLN A 114 -14.78 -2.75 -16.12
CA GLN A 114 -15.52 -1.59 -15.60
C GLN A 114 -15.47 -1.56 -14.07
N ILE A 115 -14.98 -0.45 -13.51
CA ILE A 115 -14.87 -0.23 -12.07
C ILE A 115 -15.61 1.04 -11.63
N ASN A 116 -15.83 1.20 -10.32
CA ASN A 116 -16.06 2.51 -9.69
C ASN A 116 -14.74 2.96 -9.02
N PRO A 117 -14.08 4.03 -9.49
CA PRO A 117 -12.80 4.48 -8.92
C PRO A 117 -12.90 4.91 -7.45
N ASN A 118 -14.02 5.50 -7.03
CA ASN A 118 -14.25 5.88 -5.64
C ASN A 118 -14.35 4.65 -4.71
N GLU A 119 -14.97 3.55 -5.16
CA GLU A 119 -15.01 2.30 -4.39
C GLU A 119 -13.62 1.62 -4.33
N LEU A 120 -12.92 1.53 -5.46
CA LEU A 120 -11.55 1.01 -5.53
C LEU A 120 -10.61 1.77 -4.60
N PHE A 121 -10.56 3.10 -4.71
CA PHE A 121 -9.65 3.93 -3.93
C PHE A 121 -10.04 3.99 -2.45
N THR A 122 -11.33 3.97 -2.10
CA THR A 122 -11.77 3.81 -0.70
C THR A 122 -11.19 2.53 -0.11
N ARG A 123 -11.31 1.40 -0.84
CA ARG A 123 -10.89 0.09 -0.34
C ARG A 123 -9.36 -0.05 -0.26
N LEU A 124 -8.62 0.46 -1.26
CA LEU A 124 -7.15 0.52 -1.24
C LEU A 124 -6.63 1.36 -0.05
N ILE A 125 -7.17 2.55 0.16
CA ILE A 125 -6.77 3.40 1.30
C ILE A 125 -7.17 2.77 2.64
N ALA A 126 -8.35 2.15 2.75
CA ALA A 126 -8.80 1.50 3.98
C ALA A 126 -7.87 0.36 4.42
N LEU A 127 -7.41 -0.48 3.47
CA LEU A 127 -6.43 -1.54 3.71
C LEU A 127 -5.07 -0.98 4.11
N ALA A 128 -4.49 -0.11 3.27
CA ALA A 128 -3.20 0.54 3.51
C ALA A 128 -3.13 1.28 4.86
N THR A 129 -4.20 1.98 5.22
CA THR A 129 -4.30 2.70 6.50
C THR A 129 -4.40 1.72 7.67
N SER A 130 -5.27 0.70 7.57
CA SER A 130 -5.47 -0.29 8.63
C SER A 130 -4.18 -1.03 9.00
N ARG A 131 -3.36 -1.37 7.99
CA ARG A 131 -2.03 -2.00 8.15
C ARG A 131 -1.02 -1.18 8.97
N VAL A 132 -1.16 0.14 8.97
CA VAL A 132 -0.34 1.10 9.74
C VAL A 132 -0.95 1.37 11.12
N MET A 133 -2.28 1.32 11.23
CA MET A 133 -3.02 1.71 12.42
C MET A 133 -2.97 0.69 13.56
N ALA A 134 -3.26 -0.59 13.28
CA ALA A 134 -3.07 -1.69 14.22
C ALA A 134 -2.84 -3.06 13.52
N GLY A 135 -2.09 -3.03 12.40
CA GLY A 135 -1.54 -4.23 11.77
C GLY A 135 -2.55 -5.21 11.16
N ASP A 136 -2.25 -6.50 11.25
CA ASP A 136 -3.03 -7.59 10.64
C ASP A 136 -4.44 -7.74 11.21
N VAL A 137 -4.66 -7.36 12.47
CA VAL A 137 -5.96 -7.47 13.17
C VAL A 137 -7.04 -6.67 12.45
N LEU A 138 -6.72 -5.43 12.04
CA LEU A 138 -7.63 -4.58 11.29
C LEU A 138 -7.77 -5.02 9.82
N ARG A 139 -6.66 -5.46 9.21
CA ARG A 139 -6.63 -5.89 7.81
C ARG A 139 -7.58 -7.04 7.51
N ARG A 140 -7.65 -8.03 8.41
CA ARG A 140 -8.47 -9.23 8.21
C ARG A 140 -9.94 -9.05 8.62
N ASN A 141 -10.29 -7.85 9.12
CA ASN A 141 -11.60 -7.57 9.68
C ASN A 141 -12.47 -6.79 8.65
N GLU A 142 -13.24 -7.52 7.85
CA GLU A 142 -14.15 -6.94 6.86
C GLU A 142 -15.15 -5.96 7.46
N GLN A 143 -15.64 -6.19 8.69
CA GLN A 143 -16.56 -5.28 9.35
C GLN A 143 -15.87 -3.95 9.67
N TRP A 144 -14.61 -3.97 10.12
CA TRP A 144 -13.81 -2.77 10.29
C TRP A 144 -13.57 -2.03 8.96
N LEU A 145 -13.17 -2.72 7.89
CA LEU A 145 -12.92 -2.09 6.58
C LEU A 145 -14.20 -1.45 5.99
N ASN A 146 -15.36 -2.10 6.18
CA ASN A 146 -16.65 -1.54 5.81
C ASN A 146 -17.02 -0.32 6.67
N ILE A 147 -16.66 -0.28 7.96
CA ILE A 147 -16.84 0.90 8.82
C ILE A 147 -15.94 2.06 8.39
N ALA A 148 -14.66 1.79 8.16
CA ALA A 148 -13.68 2.75 7.63
C ALA A 148 -14.15 3.45 6.35
N SER A 149 -14.93 2.72 5.53
CA SER A 149 -15.46 3.14 4.22
C SER A 149 -16.87 3.77 4.24
N SER A 150 -17.55 3.80 5.39
CA SER A 150 -18.97 4.19 5.48
C SER A 150 -19.32 5.15 6.63
N TYR A 151 -18.53 5.24 7.69
CA TYR A 151 -18.80 6.11 8.84
C TYR A 151 -18.97 7.58 8.42
N THR A 152 -18.07 8.10 7.57
CA THR A 152 -18.15 9.47 7.04
C THR A 152 -19.35 9.68 6.12
N LYS A 153 -19.84 8.64 5.43
CA LYS A 153 -21.09 8.70 4.66
C LYS A 153 -22.29 8.93 5.61
N ASN A 154 -22.32 8.21 6.73
CA ASN A 154 -23.35 8.39 7.77
C ASN A 154 -23.27 9.78 8.44
N ILE A 155 -22.07 10.33 8.63
CA ILE A 155 -21.86 11.71 9.09
C ILE A 155 -22.48 12.71 8.11
N GLY A 156 -22.12 12.63 6.81
CA GLY A 156 -22.66 13.52 5.78
C GLY A 156 -24.19 13.49 5.70
N ILE A 157 -24.78 12.28 5.68
CA ILE A 157 -26.24 12.07 5.70
C ILE A 157 -26.86 12.71 6.96
N THR A 158 -26.28 12.49 8.14
CA THR A 158 -26.77 13.03 9.41
C THR A 158 -26.75 14.55 9.42
N VAL A 159 -25.65 15.16 8.98
CA VAL A 159 -25.48 16.61 8.93
C VAL A 159 -26.46 17.26 7.95
N ILE A 160 -26.66 16.67 6.76
CA ILE A 160 -27.63 17.15 5.77
C ILE A 160 -29.07 17.04 6.28
N LEU A 161 -29.43 15.94 6.96
CA LEU A 161 -30.80 15.70 7.41
C LEU A 161 -31.17 16.42 8.72
N ILE A 162 -30.23 16.64 9.64
CA ILE A 162 -30.50 17.33 10.92
C ILE A 162 -30.56 18.86 10.73
N ARG A 163 -29.68 19.44 9.90
CA ARG A 163 -29.53 20.91 9.79
C ARG A 163 -30.82 21.69 9.49
N PRO A 164 -31.74 21.22 8.61
CA PRO A 164 -33.00 21.91 8.34
C PRO A 164 -33.93 22.07 9.55
N PHE A 165 -33.75 21.29 10.61
CA PHE A 165 -34.58 21.36 11.81
C PHE A 165 -34.07 22.44 12.79
N PRO A 166 -34.96 23.23 13.41
CA PRO A 166 -34.62 24.13 14.52
C PRO A 166 -33.89 23.42 15.64
N ALA A 167 -32.93 24.09 16.29
CA ALA A 167 -32.00 23.49 17.24
C ALA A 167 -32.67 22.64 18.34
N TYR A 168 -33.82 23.08 18.87
CA TYR A 168 -34.58 22.37 19.90
C TYR A 168 -35.29 21.08 19.42
N LEU A 169 -35.51 20.90 18.11
CA LEU A 169 -36.06 19.67 17.54
C LEU A 169 -34.98 18.67 17.12
N ARG A 170 -33.73 19.13 16.89
CA ARG A 170 -32.61 18.29 16.44
C ARG A 170 -32.37 17.06 17.34
N PRO A 171 -32.46 17.11 18.69
CA PRO A 171 -32.33 15.93 19.54
C PRO A 171 -33.41 14.86 19.28
N LEU A 172 -34.66 15.28 19.07
CA LEU A 172 -35.77 14.35 18.78
C LEU A 172 -35.58 13.69 17.42
N VAL A 173 -35.24 14.47 16.39
CA VAL A 173 -34.96 13.96 15.03
C VAL A 173 -33.78 12.97 15.03
N ALA A 174 -32.72 13.28 15.79
CA ALA A 174 -31.53 12.42 15.89
C ALA A 174 -31.81 11.03 16.50
N LEU A 175 -32.89 10.84 17.26
CA LEU A 175 -33.29 9.51 17.76
C LEU A 175 -33.82 8.61 16.64
N PHE A 176 -34.55 9.18 15.68
CA PHE A 176 -35.21 8.43 14.60
C PHE A 176 -34.35 8.28 13.34
N LEU A 177 -33.27 9.04 13.19
CA LEU A 177 -32.40 8.97 12.01
C LEU A 177 -31.57 7.66 11.97
N PRO A 178 -31.72 6.82 10.92
CA PRO A 178 -30.96 5.57 10.81
C PRO A 178 -29.44 5.76 10.76
N SER A 179 -28.96 6.89 10.21
CA SER A 179 -27.53 7.22 10.16
C SER A 179 -26.93 7.45 11.55
N VAL A 180 -27.65 8.11 12.47
CA VAL A 180 -27.23 8.31 13.86
C VAL A 180 -27.19 6.97 14.61
N GLN A 181 -28.22 6.14 14.43
CA GLN A 181 -28.27 4.79 15.01
C GLN A 181 -27.14 3.90 14.46
N GLN A 182 -26.81 4.02 13.17
CA GLN A 182 -25.72 3.29 12.55
C GLN A 182 -24.36 3.75 13.08
N MET A 183 -24.07 5.05 13.19
CA MET A 183 -22.84 5.54 13.82
C MET A 183 -22.68 5.03 15.25
N LYS A 184 -23.78 4.97 16.04
CA LYS A 184 -23.78 4.36 17.39
C LYS A 184 -23.54 2.84 17.42
N LYS A 185 -23.78 2.12 16.33
CA LYS A 185 -23.35 0.70 16.17
C LYS A 185 -21.89 0.62 15.78
N GLN A 186 -21.44 1.48 14.86
CA GLN A 186 -20.06 1.52 14.37
C GLN A 186 -19.06 1.96 15.45
N LEU A 187 -19.44 2.91 16.31
CA LEU A 187 -18.64 3.34 17.46
C LEU A 187 -18.53 2.24 18.53
N ARG A 188 -19.62 1.52 18.83
CA ARG A 188 -19.56 0.37 19.75
C ARG A 188 -18.61 -0.69 19.22
N PHE A 189 -18.77 -1.12 17.97
CA PHE A 189 -17.84 -2.07 17.35
C PHE A 189 -16.37 -1.62 17.39
N ALA A 190 -16.09 -0.32 17.19
CA ALA A 190 -14.73 0.19 17.31
C ALA A 190 -14.20 0.09 18.76
N LYS A 191 -15.03 0.33 19.77
CA LYS A 191 -14.70 0.12 21.20
C LYS A 191 -14.50 -1.37 21.49
N ASP A 192 -15.43 -2.22 21.07
CA ASP A 192 -15.39 -3.68 21.20
C ASP A 192 -14.12 -4.29 20.56
N LEU A 193 -13.59 -3.66 19.51
CA LEU A 193 -12.37 -4.07 18.81
C LEU A 193 -11.09 -3.53 19.45
N PHE A 194 -11.00 -2.22 19.73
CA PHE A 194 -9.75 -1.58 20.17
C PHE A 194 -9.55 -1.57 21.69
N ALA A 195 -10.61 -1.47 22.50
CA ALA A 195 -10.45 -1.40 23.96
C ALA A 195 -9.79 -2.67 24.55
N PRO A 196 -10.13 -3.90 24.10
CA PRO A 196 -9.39 -5.10 24.49
C PRO A 196 -7.92 -5.06 24.07
N MET A 197 -7.61 -4.60 22.85
CA MET A 197 -6.22 -4.48 22.37
C MET A 197 -5.39 -3.52 23.23
N VAL A 198 -5.97 -2.37 23.64
CA VAL A 198 -5.31 -1.43 24.56
C VAL A 198 -5.07 -2.08 25.93
N HIS A 199 -6.04 -2.86 26.42
CA HIS A 199 -5.94 -3.53 27.73
C HIS A 199 -4.87 -4.63 27.73
N GLU A 200 -4.85 -5.49 26.70
CA GLU A 200 -3.84 -6.53 26.46
C GLU A 200 -2.43 -5.94 26.42
N ARG A 201 -2.21 -4.90 25.60
CA ARG A 201 -0.91 -4.20 25.47
C ARG A 201 -0.42 -3.60 26.78
N ARG A 202 -1.32 -3.01 27.57
CA ARG A 202 -1.00 -2.47 28.91
C ARG A 202 -0.70 -3.56 29.93
N GLN A 203 -1.46 -4.67 29.92
CA GLN A 203 -1.19 -5.81 30.80
C GLN A 203 0.18 -6.43 30.53
N ALA A 204 0.50 -6.71 29.26
CA ALA A 204 1.78 -7.33 28.88
C ALA A 204 2.99 -6.42 29.20
N ALA A 205 2.85 -5.10 29.01
CA ALA A 205 3.86 -4.13 29.42
C ALA A 205 4.05 -4.09 30.94
N LEU A 206 2.98 -4.13 31.74
CA LEU A 206 3.06 -4.18 33.21
C LEU A 206 3.62 -5.50 33.73
N ALA A 207 3.36 -6.60 33.04
CA ALA A 207 3.87 -7.93 33.39
C ALA A 207 5.39 -8.09 33.14
N ASN A 208 6.00 -7.20 32.33
CA ASN A 208 7.34 -7.39 31.76
C ASN A 208 7.48 -8.76 31.07
N ASP A 209 6.45 -9.15 30.31
CA ASP A 209 6.37 -10.44 29.62
C ASP A 209 7.55 -10.56 28.62
N PRO A 210 8.46 -11.56 28.79
CA PRO A 210 9.66 -11.69 27.95
C PRO A 210 9.35 -12.12 26.51
N ASP A 211 8.16 -12.68 26.22
CA ASP A 211 7.73 -13.03 24.87
C ASP A 211 6.94 -11.89 24.19
N TYR A 212 6.52 -10.86 24.95
CA TYR A 212 5.78 -9.71 24.40
C TYR A 212 6.68 -8.69 23.69
N THR A 213 6.51 -8.58 22.37
CA THR A 213 7.12 -7.50 21.58
C THR A 213 6.11 -6.37 21.35
N SER A 214 6.39 -5.17 21.86
CA SER A 214 5.52 -4.01 21.70
C SER A 214 5.23 -3.68 20.22
N PRO A 215 3.95 -3.61 19.78
CA PRO A 215 3.61 -3.44 18.37
C PRO A 215 4.07 -2.11 17.75
N ASP A 216 4.76 -2.17 16.62
CA ASP A 216 5.12 -0.98 15.83
C ASP A 216 3.93 -0.52 14.95
N ASP A 217 2.93 0.08 15.57
CA ASP A 217 1.74 0.64 14.93
C ASP A 217 1.22 1.92 15.61
N PHE A 218 0.28 2.60 14.94
CA PHE A 218 -0.22 3.90 15.39
C PHE A 218 -0.96 3.83 16.74
N LEU A 219 -1.66 2.73 17.02
CA LEU A 219 -2.32 2.52 18.30
C LEU A 219 -1.29 2.50 19.44
N GLN A 220 -0.18 1.77 19.28
CA GLN A 220 0.88 1.73 20.29
C GLN A 220 1.49 3.12 20.49
N TRP A 221 1.86 3.81 19.41
CA TRP A 221 2.42 5.15 19.51
C TRP A 221 1.47 6.19 20.13
N MET A 222 0.17 5.93 20.15
CA MET A 222 -0.83 6.74 20.84
C MET A 222 -0.88 6.41 22.35
N ILE A 223 -0.82 5.12 22.72
CA ILE A 223 -0.70 4.67 24.11
C ILE A 223 0.58 5.24 24.73
N ASP A 224 1.73 4.98 24.09
CA ASP A 224 3.05 5.45 24.55
C ASP A 224 3.05 6.96 24.79
N LEU A 225 2.49 7.73 23.85
CA LEU A 225 2.56 9.19 23.88
C LEU A 225 1.58 9.81 24.90
N GLY A 226 0.45 9.16 25.18
CA GLY A 226 -0.43 9.56 26.28
C GLY A 226 0.26 9.35 27.62
N GLU A 227 0.89 8.18 27.80
CA GLU A 227 1.61 7.80 29.03
C GLU A 227 2.88 8.64 29.23
N GLU A 228 3.65 8.95 28.16
CA GLU A 228 4.74 9.95 28.15
C GLU A 228 4.30 11.34 28.67
N GLN A 229 3.02 11.69 28.52
CA GLN A 229 2.45 12.98 28.92
C GLN A 229 1.71 12.94 30.26
N GLY A 230 1.61 11.77 30.92
CA GLY A 230 0.78 11.58 32.12
C GLY A 230 -0.73 11.56 31.83
N GLU A 231 -1.13 11.56 30.55
CA GLU A 231 -2.51 11.45 30.07
C GLU A 231 -2.80 9.99 29.74
N THR A 232 -2.88 9.11 30.75
CA THR A 232 -3.24 7.69 30.58
C THR A 232 -4.71 7.57 30.18
N LEU A 233 -4.99 7.78 28.89
CA LEU A 233 -6.35 7.82 28.36
C LEU A 233 -7.07 6.47 28.52
N ASP A 234 -8.38 6.57 28.72
CA ASP A 234 -9.31 5.45 28.74
C ASP A 234 -9.28 4.64 27.42
N PRO A 235 -9.32 3.29 27.48
CA PRO A 235 -9.34 2.43 26.28
C PRO A 235 -10.48 2.71 25.30
N GLU A 236 -11.67 3.08 25.76
CA GLU A 236 -12.79 3.41 24.86
C GLU A 236 -12.58 4.78 24.18
N LEU A 237 -11.97 5.75 24.87
CA LEU A 237 -11.59 7.04 24.29
C LEU A 237 -10.48 6.88 23.23
N LEU A 238 -9.50 6.01 23.47
CA LEU A 238 -8.48 5.64 22.47
C LEU A 238 -9.13 4.95 21.26
N ALA A 239 -10.06 4.01 21.47
CA ALA A 239 -10.84 3.38 20.41
C ALA A 239 -11.64 4.40 19.57
N HIS A 240 -12.24 5.39 20.23
CA HIS A 240 -12.98 6.48 19.59
C HIS A 240 -12.05 7.36 18.73
N HIS A 241 -10.89 7.72 19.24
CA HIS A 241 -9.86 8.44 18.46
C HIS A 241 -9.41 7.65 17.22
N MET A 242 -9.19 6.33 17.33
CA MET A 242 -8.82 5.48 16.20
C MET A 242 -9.91 5.45 15.11
N LEU A 243 -11.19 5.36 15.51
CA LEU A 243 -12.32 5.40 14.57
C LEU A 243 -12.34 6.71 13.77
N LEU A 244 -12.27 7.86 14.45
CA LEU A 244 -12.33 9.17 13.79
C LEU A 244 -11.10 9.44 12.91
N LEU A 245 -9.90 9.05 13.38
CA LEU A 245 -8.66 9.22 12.62
C LEU A 245 -8.70 8.47 11.28
N VAL A 246 -9.11 7.20 11.28
CA VAL A 246 -9.14 6.39 10.05
C VAL A 246 -10.27 6.84 9.12
N THR A 247 -11.50 6.96 9.64
CA THR A 247 -12.69 7.25 8.82
C THR A 247 -12.70 8.67 8.22
N LEU A 248 -12.40 9.69 9.03
CA LEU A 248 -12.55 11.09 8.62
C LEU A 248 -11.24 11.67 8.08
N ALA A 249 -10.13 11.49 8.81
CA ALA A 249 -8.90 12.22 8.48
C ALA A 249 -8.10 11.59 7.32
N VAL A 250 -8.21 10.27 7.11
CA VAL A 250 -7.39 9.54 6.12
C VAL A 250 -8.20 8.97 4.95
N VAL A 251 -9.21 8.12 5.19
CA VAL A 251 -9.84 7.32 4.12
C VAL A 251 -10.54 8.17 3.07
N HIS A 252 -11.53 8.98 3.48
CA HIS A 252 -12.38 9.69 2.53
C HIS A 252 -11.64 10.84 1.81
N THR A 253 -10.81 11.61 2.53
CA THR A 253 -10.02 12.71 1.96
C THR A 253 -9.02 12.22 0.90
N SER A 254 -8.35 11.10 1.15
CA SER A 254 -7.39 10.50 0.21
C SER A 254 -8.10 9.88 -1.00
N THR A 255 -9.26 9.23 -0.78
CA THR A 255 -10.12 8.73 -1.88
C THR A 255 -10.54 9.86 -2.82
N MET A 256 -10.98 10.99 -2.28
CA MET A 256 -11.39 12.15 -3.08
C MET A 256 -10.24 12.68 -3.95
N ALA A 257 -9.03 12.80 -3.38
CA ALA A 257 -7.85 13.23 -4.11
C ALA A 257 -7.50 12.25 -5.26
N LEU A 258 -7.53 10.93 -5.03
CA LEU A 258 -7.28 9.94 -6.09
C LEU A 258 -8.31 10.02 -7.22
N CYS A 259 -9.60 10.19 -6.89
CA CYS A 259 -10.65 10.33 -7.89
C CYS A 259 -10.46 11.60 -8.73
N HIS A 260 -10.15 12.75 -8.12
CA HIS A 260 -9.84 13.97 -8.86
C HIS A 260 -8.60 13.80 -9.75
N ASN A 261 -7.47 13.31 -9.19
CA ASN A 261 -6.25 13.06 -9.95
C ASN A 261 -6.48 12.18 -11.19
N ILE A 262 -7.27 11.11 -11.06
CA ILE A 262 -7.55 10.19 -12.18
C ILE A 262 -8.57 10.76 -13.16
N TYR A 263 -9.62 11.46 -12.69
CA TYR A 263 -10.57 12.12 -13.60
C TYR A 263 -9.89 13.23 -14.41
N ASP A 264 -8.98 13.98 -13.80
CA ASP A 264 -8.17 15.02 -14.45
C ASP A 264 -7.19 14.39 -15.47
N LEU A 265 -6.49 13.31 -15.09
CA LEU A 265 -5.48 12.68 -15.94
C LEU A 265 -6.07 11.90 -17.14
N ILE A 266 -7.32 11.44 -17.06
CA ILE A 266 -8.01 10.81 -18.22
C ILE A 266 -8.31 11.83 -19.30
N VAL A 267 -8.75 13.04 -18.93
CA VAL A 267 -9.13 14.08 -19.90
C VAL A 267 -7.97 14.97 -20.34
N MET A 268 -6.81 14.86 -19.67
CA MET A 268 -5.55 15.51 -20.03
C MET A 268 -4.43 14.45 -20.19
N PRO A 269 -4.50 13.58 -21.20
CA PRO A 269 -3.53 12.49 -21.40
C PRO A 269 -2.11 12.97 -21.75
N GLU A 270 -1.91 14.24 -22.10
CA GLU A 270 -0.59 14.84 -22.35
C GLU A 270 0.35 14.79 -21.15
N TYR A 271 -0.19 14.75 -19.91
CA TYR A 271 0.62 14.58 -18.70
C TYR A 271 1.02 13.11 -18.46
N LEU A 272 0.38 12.13 -19.11
CA LEU A 272 0.49 10.71 -18.76
C LEU A 272 1.89 10.13 -19.01
N GLU A 273 2.44 10.27 -20.22
CA GLU A 273 3.77 9.71 -20.49
C GLU A 273 4.90 10.47 -19.77
N PRO A 274 4.90 11.82 -19.65
CA PRO A 274 5.87 12.52 -18.79
C PRO A 274 5.79 12.12 -17.31
N LEU A 275 4.64 11.66 -16.81
CA LEU A 275 4.54 11.05 -15.47
C LEU A 275 5.11 9.62 -15.46
N ARG A 276 4.83 8.80 -16.49
CA ARG A 276 5.42 7.45 -16.66
C ARG A 276 6.95 7.51 -16.75
N GLU A 277 7.53 8.47 -17.48
CA GLU A 277 8.98 8.75 -17.52
C GLU A 277 9.55 9.00 -16.12
N GLU A 278 8.92 9.89 -15.34
CA GLU A 278 9.35 10.21 -13.98
C GLU A 278 9.27 9.00 -13.05
N MET A 279 8.23 8.18 -13.19
CA MET A 279 8.05 6.96 -12.40
C MET A 279 9.08 5.90 -12.76
N LYS A 280 9.36 5.67 -14.06
CA LYS A 280 10.44 4.80 -14.54
C LYS A 280 11.81 5.25 -13.99
N ARG A 281 12.07 6.57 -13.96
CA ARG A 281 13.30 7.17 -13.40
C ARG A 281 13.42 7.03 -11.88
N THR A 282 12.32 7.20 -11.14
CA THR A 282 12.32 7.22 -9.66
C THR A 282 12.16 5.84 -9.04
N LEU A 283 11.57 4.88 -9.76
CA LEU A 283 11.35 3.50 -9.33
C LEU A 283 12.05 2.51 -10.28
N PRO A 284 13.38 2.64 -10.54
CA PRO A 284 14.09 1.79 -11.52
C PRO A 284 14.09 0.31 -11.11
N ASP A 285 14.07 0.06 -9.81
CA ASP A 285 13.96 -1.26 -9.19
C ASP A 285 12.55 -1.88 -9.27
N GLY A 286 11.58 -1.16 -9.85
CA GLY A 286 10.16 -1.51 -9.90
C GLY A 286 9.36 -1.06 -8.67
N TRP A 287 8.05 -0.83 -8.87
CA TRP A 287 7.16 -0.24 -7.87
C TRP A 287 7.14 -0.97 -6.52
N TYR A 288 7.25 -2.31 -6.50
CA TYR A 288 7.24 -3.11 -5.26
C TYR A 288 8.41 -2.83 -4.31
N LYS A 289 9.52 -2.26 -4.80
CA LYS A 289 10.67 -1.82 -3.99
C LYS A 289 10.64 -0.31 -3.68
N GLY A 290 9.53 0.38 -4.00
CA GLY A 290 9.40 1.82 -3.80
C GLY A 290 9.68 2.25 -2.36
N THR A 291 10.42 3.34 -2.21
CA THR A 291 10.78 3.93 -0.92
C THR A 291 10.17 5.33 -0.77
N GLN A 292 10.12 5.86 0.45
CA GLN A 292 9.74 7.26 0.67
C GLN A 292 10.62 8.22 -0.15
N ALA A 293 11.92 7.96 -0.23
CA ALA A 293 12.85 8.80 -1.00
C ALA A 293 12.53 8.79 -2.50
N ALA A 294 12.26 7.61 -3.07
CA ALA A 294 11.85 7.47 -4.47
C ALA A 294 10.55 8.25 -4.77
N LEU A 295 9.54 8.16 -3.89
CA LEU A 295 8.29 8.90 -4.04
C LEU A 295 8.46 10.42 -3.83
N VAL A 296 9.45 10.88 -3.07
CA VAL A 296 9.74 12.33 -2.90
C VAL A 296 10.35 12.93 -4.19
N GLU A 297 11.19 12.17 -4.92
CA GLU A 297 11.80 12.62 -6.19
C GLU A 297 10.83 12.64 -7.40
N GLN A 298 9.54 12.33 -7.17
CA GLN A 298 8.47 12.44 -8.17
C GLN A 298 7.86 13.86 -8.16
N HIS A 299 8.56 14.83 -8.77
CA HIS A 299 8.19 16.25 -8.71
C HIS A 299 7.10 16.64 -9.73
N ARG A 300 7.09 16.02 -10.93
CA ARG A 300 5.99 16.19 -11.90
C ARG A 300 4.67 15.69 -11.32
N LEU A 301 4.67 14.56 -10.63
CA LEU A 301 3.47 14.02 -9.96
C LEU A 301 3.00 14.92 -8.80
N ASP A 302 3.93 15.45 -7.99
CA ASP A 302 3.59 16.41 -6.94
C ASP A 302 2.92 17.67 -7.50
N SER A 303 3.47 18.24 -8.59
CA SER A 303 2.90 19.38 -9.30
C SER A 303 1.51 19.07 -9.84
N PHE A 304 1.32 17.92 -10.50
CA PHE A 304 0.04 17.52 -11.07
C PHE A 304 -1.02 17.32 -9.99
N MET A 305 -0.68 16.62 -8.90
CA MET A 305 -1.58 16.43 -7.75
C MET A 305 -1.92 17.76 -7.07
N ARG A 306 -0.99 18.72 -7.04
CA ARG A 306 -1.21 20.06 -6.48
C ARG A 306 -2.15 20.90 -7.36
N GLU A 307 -2.05 20.80 -8.68
CA GLU A 307 -2.97 21.47 -9.61
C GLU A 307 -4.37 20.84 -9.58
N SER A 308 -4.45 19.49 -9.59
CA SER A 308 -5.70 18.74 -9.35
C SER A 308 -6.39 19.19 -8.07
N GLN A 309 -5.67 19.28 -6.94
CA GLN A 309 -6.21 19.78 -5.68
C GLN A 309 -6.62 21.26 -5.73
N ARG A 310 -6.13 22.06 -6.69
CA ARG A 310 -6.54 23.46 -6.92
C ARG A 310 -7.92 23.55 -7.59
N PHE A 311 -8.26 22.61 -8.45
CA PHE A 311 -9.57 22.51 -9.12
C PHE A 311 -10.57 21.62 -8.37
N GLY A 312 -10.12 20.58 -7.67
CA GLY A 312 -10.89 19.73 -6.76
C GLY A 312 -10.43 19.75 -5.30
N PRO A 313 -10.40 20.92 -4.62
CA PRO A 313 -10.05 21.00 -3.20
C PRO A 313 -11.12 20.35 -2.30
N PRO A 314 -10.76 19.85 -1.10
CA PRO A 314 -11.72 19.31 -0.12
C PRO A 314 -12.81 20.32 0.33
N GLY A 315 -12.59 21.61 0.10
CA GLY A 315 -13.59 22.67 0.23
C GLY A 315 -13.12 24.00 -0.37
N GLU A 316 -14.08 24.83 -0.78
CA GLU A 316 -13.84 26.21 -1.23
C GLU A 316 -13.44 27.13 -0.04
N LEU A 317 -13.80 26.75 1.19
CA LEU A 317 -13.31 27.35 2.43
C LEU A 317 -12.29 26.43 3.12
N SER A 318 -11.36 27.02 3.86
CA SER A 318 -10.39 26.28 4.69
C SER A 318 -10.00 27.08 5.95
N VAL A 319 -9.20 26.44 6.81
CA VAL A 319 -8.65 27.01 8.05
C VAL A 319 -9.78 27.51 8.98
N HIS A 320 -10.86 26.74 9.08
CA HIS A 320 -11.96 27.01 10.01
C HIS A 320 -11.47 26.99 11.46
N ARG A 321 -11.80 28.03 12.23
CA ARG A 321 -11.44 28.18 13.64
C ARG A 321 -12.56 28.86 14.41
N ILE A 322 -12.68 28.52 15.69
CA ILE A 322 -13.51 29.25 16.66
C ILE A 322 -12.59 30.02 17.60
N VAL A 323 -12.83 31.32 17.75
CA VAL A 323 -12.09 32.21 18.65
C VAL A 323 -12.41 31.87 20.11
N LYS A 324 -11.40 31.61 20.94
CA LYS A 324 -11.54 31.22 22.36
C LYS A 324 -11.03 32.26 23.37
N LYS A 325 -10.34 33.31 22.90
CA LYS A 325 -10.03 34.55 23.63
C LYS A 325 -10.14 35.71 22.64
N PRO A 326 -10.49 36.95 23.05
CA PRO A 326 -10.52 38.08 22.12
C PRO A 326 -9.17 38.25 21.42
N ILE A 327 -9.19 38.48 20.11
CA ILE A 327 -8.00 38.71 19.29
C ILE A 327 -8.17 40.04 18.57
N THR A 328 -7.26 40.98 18.78
CA THR A 328 -7.20 42.23 18.01
C THR A 328 -6.11 42.08 16.94
N LEU A 329 -6.46 42.38 15.69
CA LEU A 329 -5.59 42.32 14.52
C LEU A 329 -4.85 43.65 14.31
N HIS A 330 -3.83 43.66 13.45
CA HIS A 330 -2.97 44.83 13.23
C HIS A 330 -3.69 46.12 12.79
N ASP A 331 -4.87 46.03 12.17
CA ASP A 331 -5.70 47.20 11.77
C ASP A 331 -6.75 47.59 12.82
N GLY A 332 -6.69 47.01 14.02
CA GLY A 332 -7.61 47.29 15.13
C GLY A 332 -8.89 46.45 15.09
N LEU A 333 -9.13 45.65 14.05
CA LEU A 333 -10.26 44.72 14.02
C LEU A 333 -10.17 43.74 15.20
N THR A 334 -11.17 43.73 16.06
CA THR A 334 -11.24 42.79 17.19
C THR A 334 -12.22 41.67 16.88
N LEU A 335 -11.77 40.43 16.96
CA LEU A 335 -12.55 39.21 16.83
C LEU A 335 -13.06 38.78 18.23
N PRO A 336 -14.39 38.80 18.48
CA PRO A 336 -14.97 38.34 19.75
C PRO A 336 -14.82 36.83 20.00
N VAL A 337 -14.97 36.42 21.26
CA VAL A 337 -15.03 34.99 21.64
C VAL A 337 -16.24 34.30 20.98
N GLU A 338 -16.07 33.02 20.64
CA GLU A 338 -16.97 32.17 19.84
C GLU A 338 -17.21 32.61 18.38
N THR A 339 -16.53 33.65 17.89
CA THR A 339 -16.55 33.97 16.44
C THR A 339 -15.98 32.82 15.62
N HIS A 340 -16.72 32.37 14.61
CA HIS A 340 -16.26 31.41 13.61
C HIS A 340 -15.57 32.14 12.46
N ILE A 341 -14.27 31.93 12.29
CA ILE A 341 -13.49 32.47 11.17
C ILE A 341 -13.02 31.37 10.20
N CYS A 342 -12.86 31.71 8.92
CA CYS A 342 -12.21 30.87 7.91
C CYS A 342 -11.60 31.75 6.79
N PHE A 343 -11.01 31.12 5.77
CA PHE A 343 -10.49 31.80 4.57
C PHE A 343 -11.02 31.13 3.30
N ALA A 344 -11.25 31.92 2.24
CA ALA A 344 -11.71 31.48 0.93
C ALA A 344 -10.59 30.78 0.12
N ALA A 345 -10.11 29.64 0.60
CA ALA A 345 -8.96 28.94 0.02
C ALA A 345 -9.14 28.52 -1.45
N GLY A 346 -10.36 28.15 -1.86
CA GLY A 346 -10.69 27.83 -3.25
C GLY A 346 -10.50 29.04 -4.18
N PRO A 347 -11.21 30.17 -3.96
CA PRO A 347 -11.02 31.40 -4.72
C PRO A 347 -9.59 31.97 -4.64
N ILE A 348 -8.97 32.01 -3.45
CA ILE A 348 -7.58 32.49 -3.27
C ILE A 348 -6.60 31.68 -4.12
N SER A 349 -6.77 30.37 -4.24
CA SER A 349 -5.92 29.52 -5.08
C SER A 349 -6.24 29.60 -6.59
N ARG A 350 -7.22 30.40 -6.98
CA ARG A 350 -7.64 30.67 -8.37
C ARG A 350 -7.63 32.16 -8.71
N ASP A 351 -6.97 32.98 -7.88
CA ASP A 351 -6.89 34.42 -8.03
C ASP A 351 -5.66 34.83 -8.84
N MET A 352 -5.84 35.71 -9.84
CA MET A 352 -4.78 36.10 -10.77
C MET A 352 -3.71 37.01 -10.15
N ASP A 353 -4.03 37.75 -9.08
CA ASP A 353 -3.04 38.57 -8.36
C ASP A 353 -2.05 37.70 -7.55
N PHE A 354 -2.41 36.43 -7.31
CA PHE A 354 -1.58 35.44 -6.61
C PHE A 354 -1.02 34.35 -7.53
N LEU A 355 -1.55 34.19 -8.75
CA LEU A 355 -1.14 33.15 -9.68
C LEU A 355 -1.45 33.54 -11.14
N PRO A 356 -0.45 33.80 -12.00
CA PRO A 356 -0.69 33.99 -13.43
C PRO A 356 -1.43 32.81 -14.06
N ASP A 357 -2.36 33.09 -14.96
CA ASP A 357 -3.21 32.10 -15.66
C ASP A 357 -3.98 31.17 -14.69
N ALA A 358 -4.47 31.71 -13.57
CA ALA A 358 -5.07 30.91 -12.49
C ALA A 358 -6.30 30.07 -12.88
N GLU A 359 -7.12 30.51 -13.84
CA GLU A 359 -8.30 29.74 -14.26
C GLU A 359 -7.94 28.58 -15.22
N THR A 360 -6.71 28.54 -15.75
CA THR A 360 -6.20 27.46 -16.61
C THR A 360 -5.57 26.33 -15.77
N PHE A 361 -5.77 25.07 -16.17
CA PHE A 361 -5.06 23.93 -15.58
C PHE A 361 -3.68 23.80 -16.23
N ASP A 362 -2.61 23.87 -15.43
CA ASP A 362 -1.26 23.46 -15.85
C ASP A 362 -0.71 22.45 -14.82
N GLY A 363 -0.68 21.18 -15.21
CA GLY A 363 -0.23 20.09 -14.33
C GLY A 363 1.24 20.19 -13.96
N PHE A 364 2.08 20.85 -14.77
CA PHE A 364 3.52 21.03 -14.51
C PHE A 364 3.88 22.47 -14.13
N ARG A 365 2.89 23.30 -13.79
CA ARG A 365 3.00 24.69 -13.29
C ARG A 365 4.05 24.89 -12.22
N TRP A 366 4.25 23.89 -11.37
CA TRP A 366 5.15 23.94 -10.22
C TRP A 366 6.47 23.18 -10.44
N CYS A 367 6.72 22.68 -11.67
CA CYS A 367 7.87 21.84 -12.03
C CYS A 367 8.17 21.92 -13.55
N ARG A 368 8.39 23.12 -14.10
CA ARG A 368 8.53 23.36 -15.56
C ARG A 368 9.94 23.07 -16.10
N LYS A 369 10.98 23.11 -15.27
CA LYS A 369 12.39 22.79 -15.60
C LYS A 369 12.98 21.70 -14.70
N PRO A 370 14.07 21.01 -15.12
CA PRO A 370 14.87 20.14 -14.25
C PRO A 370 15.46 20.87 -13.02
N GLU A 371 15.67 22.18 -13.13
CA GLU A 371 16.17 23.06 -12.06
C GLU A 371 15.10 23.49 -11.03
N ASP A 372 13.80 23.31 -11.33
CA ASP A 372 12.68 23.90 -10.58
C ASP A 372 12.43 23.29 -9.18
N ARG A 373 13.39 22.49 -8.69
CA ARG A 373 13.50 22.08 -7.28
C ARG A 373 13.32 23.25 -6.29
N TYR A 374 13.55 24.49 -6.72
CA TYR A 374 13.42 25.72 -5.92
C TYR A 374 12.39 26.75 -6.44
N ALA A 375 11.51 26.40 -7.41
CA ALA A 375 10.67 27.38 -8.12
C ALA A 375 9.40 27.85 -7.36
N LEU A 376 9.59 28.55 -6.25
CA LEU A 376 8.74 29.67 -5.85
C LEU A 376 9.56 30.89 -6.23
N SER A 377 9.19 31.60 -7.30
CA SER A 377 9.70 32.94 -7.56
C SER A 377 9.40 33.79 -6.32
N PRO A 378 10.41 34.27 -5.56
CA PRO A 378 10.17 34.84 -4.23
C PRO A 378 9.19 36.02 -4.25
N GLU A 379 9.16 36.76 -5.35
CA GLU A 379 8.23 37.85 -5.68
C GLU A 379 6.75 37.49 -5.44
N LEU A 380 6.30 36.30 -5.88
CA LEU A 380 4.92 35.82 -5.71
C LEU A 380 4.58 35.38 -4.28
N GLY A 381 5.58 35.28 -3.40
CA GLY A 381 5.39 35.14 -1.94
C GLY A 381 5.67 36.42 -1.14
N ALA A 382 6.44 37.36 -1.71
CA ALA A 382 6.95 38.55 -1.03
C ALA A 382 6.07 39.81 -1.21
N SER A 383 5.21 39.85 -2.24
CA SER A 383 4.35 41.01 -2.55
C SER A 383 3.29 41.39 -1.49
N ALA A 384 3.31 40.76 -0.31
CA ALA A 384 2.46 41.06 0.85
C ALA A 384 3.24 41.57 2.08
N ALA A 385 4.54 41.89 1.95
CA ALA A 385 5.37 42.38 3.05
C ALA A 385 6.18 43.64 2.65
N THR A 386 5.74 44.81 3.11
CA THR A 386 6.54 46.05 3.04
C THR A 386 7.77 45.96 3.94
N PRO A 387 8.94 46.53 3.54
CA PRO A 387 10.19 46.30 4.24
C PRO A 387 10.37 47.19 5.47
N SER A 388 10.28 46.58 6.66
CA SER A 388 10.93 47.07 7.89
C SER A 388 11.68 45.89 8.50
N GLY A 389 13.01 45.88 8.40
CA GLY A 389 13.79 44.71 8.75
C GLY A 389 14.14 44.63 10.23
N GLU A 390 14.32 43.40 10.72
CA GLU A 390 15.55 43.04 11.45
C GLU A 390 15.83 41.53 11.37
N LYS A 391 16.93 41.07 12.00
CA LYS A 391 17.55 39.76 11.73
C LYS A 391 17.07 38.65 12.67
N GLU A 392 15.92 38.03 12.41
CA GLU A 392 15.56 36.80 13.11
C GLU A 392 16.28 35.57 12.50
N LYS A 393 17.35 35.15 13.18
CA LYS A 393 17.90 33.78 13.08
C LYS A 393 17.41 32.97 14.27
N GLU A 394 16.41 32.11 14.11
CA GLU A 394 16.26 30.99 15.03
C GLU A 394 15.66 29.72 14.42
N ASN A 395 15.80 28.60 15.15
CA ASN A 395 15.64 27.26 14.61
C ASN A 395 14.16 26.80 14.63
N THR A 396 13.55 26.52 13.46
CA THR A 396 12.73 25.29 13.21
C THR A 396 12.15 25.18 11.79
N GLU A 397 12.97 25.02 10.74
CA GLU A 397 12.49 24.42 9.47
C GLU A 397 13.62 23.88 8.54
N LYS A 398 14.44 22.93 9.04
CA LYS A 398 15.38 22.16 8.19
C LYS A 398 14.70 20.96 7.51
N ALA A 399 13.73 21.25 6.65
CA ALA A 399 13.22 20.33 5.64
C ALA A 399 12.93 21.15 4.37
N VAL A 400 13.85 21.10 3.40
CA VAL A 400 13.74 21.87 2.15
C VAL A 400 12.68 21.22 1.26
N THR A 401 11.41 21.49 1.53
CA THR A 401 10.30 21.09 0.67
C THR A 401 10.34 21.92 -0.59
N SER A 402 10.56 21.27 -1.74
CA SER A 402 10.47 21.92 -3.04
C SER A 402 9.09 22.58 -3.22
N PRO A 403 9.03 23.79 -3.80
CA PRO A 403 7.82 24.43 -4.31
C PRO A 403 6.91 23.54 -5.16
N ALA A 404 7.48 22.56 -5.88
CA ALA A 404 6.71 21.56 -6.60
C ALA A 404 5.79 20.73 -5.67
N SER A 405 6.21 20.52 -4.42
CA SER A 405 5.69 19.45 -3.57
C SER A 405 4.23 19.64 -3.16
N PHE A 406 3.46 18.57 -3.29
CA PHE A 406 2.03 18.51 -3.00
C PHE A 406 1.67 18.90 -1.56
N VAL A 407 2.58 18.68 -0.61
CA VAL A 407 2.39 18.99 0.83
C VAL A 407 2.72 20.43 1.23
N THR A 408 3.07 21.29 0.27
CA THR A 408 3.40 22.70 0.48
C THR A 408 2.18 23.48 0.95
N ILE A 409 2.31 24.21 2.06
CA ILE A 409 1.29 25.13 2.57
C ILE A 409 1.79 26.57 2.48
N SER A 410 0.93 27.49 2.06
CA SER A 410 1.24 28.91 1.94
C SER A 410 0.00 29.76 2.20
N ALA A 411 0.15 31.09 2.17
CA ALA A 411 -0.96 32.03 2.19
C ALA A 411 -1.99 31.79 1.06
N THR A 412 -1.49 31.26 -0.07
CA THR A 412 -2.22 31.05 -1.33
C THR A 412 -2.58 29.58 -1.59
N ASN A 413 -1.96 28.63 -0.86
CA ASN A 413 -2.31 27.20 -0.87
C ASN A 413 -2.62 26.71 0.55
N MET A 414 -3.92 26.68 0.89
CA MET A 414 -4.43 26.31 2.22
C MET A 414 -5.27 25.02 2.20
N HIS A 415 -5.16 24.19 1.16
CA HIS A 415 -5.97 22.96 1.03
C HIS A 415 -5.60 21.89 2.07
N PHE A 416 -4.36 21.92 2.57
CA PHE A 416 -3.91 21.19 3.77
C PHE A 416 -4.03 22.01 5.08
N GLY A 417 -4.79 23.10 5.08
CA GLY A 417 -4.85 24.09 6.16
C GLY A 417 -3.60 24.96 6.25
N PHE A 418 -3.52 25.79 7.29
CA PHE A 418 -2.42 26.76 7.48
C PHE A 418 -1.97 26.87 8.95
N GLY A 419 -0.72 27.31 9.14
CA GLY A 419 -0.12 27.57 10.46
C GLY A 419 0.12 26.35 11.36
N ARG A 420 0.25 26.58 12.67
CA ARG A 420 0.46 25.53 13.69
C ARG A 420 -0.63 24.45 13.70
N GLN A 421 -1.79 24.74 13.13
CA GLN A 421 -2.96 23.87 13.03
C GLN A 421 -3.26 23.44 11.58
N ALA A 422 -2.23 23.39 10.72
CA ALA A 422 -2.28 22.71 9.43
C ALA A 422 -2.30 21.17 9.59
N CYS A 423 -2.76 20.48 8.54
CA CYS A 423 -2.94 19.04 8.50
C CYS A 423 -1.63 18.30 8.87
N PRO A 424 -1.63 17.47 9.93
CA PRO A 424 -0.45 16.73 10.33
C PRO A 424 -0.19 15.54 9.40
N GLY A 425 -1.25 14.90 8.88
CA GLY A 425 -1.17 13.69 8.06
C GLY A 425 -0.74 13.90 6.61
N ARG A 426 -0.57 15.15 6.16
CA ARG A 426 -0.34 15.47 4.73
C ARG A 426 0.85 14.73 4.11
N PHE A 427 1.93 14.51 4.87
CA PHE A 427 3.10 13.74 4.41
C PHE A 427 2.79 12.24 4.22
N PHE A 428 2.02 11.64 5.11
CA PHE A 428 1.55 10.25 4.97
C PHE A 428 0.56 10.10 3.82
N ALA A 429 -0.39 11.04 3.70
CA ALA A 429 -1.33 11.09 2.60
C ALA A 429 -0.59 11.20 1.26
N ALA A 430 0.31 12.17 1.09
CA ALA A 430 1.09 12.35 -0.13
C ALA A 430 1.85 11.07 -0.54
N ASN A 431 2.57 10.41 0.37
CA ASN A 431 3.27 9.18 0.03
C ASN A 431 2.31 8.03 -0.36
N THR A 432 1.19 7.87 0.36
CA THR A 432 0.19 6.83 0.05
C THR A 432 -0.50 7.10 -1.30
N LEU A 433 -0.84 8.36 -1.57
CA LEU A 433 -1.43 8.81 -2.83
C LEU A 433 -0.46 8.59 -3.99
N LYS A 434 0.82 8.99 -3.85
CA LYS A 434 1.84 8.83 -4.89
C LYS A 434 2.19 7.36 -5.14
N ALA A 435 2.16 6.51 -4.11
CA ALA A 435 2.28 5.06 -4.27
C ALA A 435 1.14 4.49 -5.13
N ILE A 436 -0.12 4.83 -4.82
CA ILE A 436 -1.30 4.37 -5.59
C ILE A 436 -1.27 4.93 -7.02
N MET A 437 -1.06 6.23 -7.19
CA MET A 437 -0.97 6.88 -8.52
C MET A 437 0.16 6.28 -9.35
N SER A 438 1.34 6.01 -8.76
CA SER A 438 2.45 5.36 -9.48
C SER A 438 2.09 3.98 -9.99
N ARG A 439 1.41 3.15 -9.19
CA ARG A 439 0.93 1.83 -9.60
C ARG A 439 -0.08 1.93 -10.73
N VAL A 440 -1.07 2.82 -10.62
CA VAL A 440 -2.09 3.03 -11.65
C VAL A 440 -1.46 3.52 -12.96
N ILE A 441 -0.54 4.48 -12.91
CA ILE A 441 0.05 5.10 -14.11
C ILE A 441 1.10 4.21 -14.79
N LEU A 442 1.89 3.43 -14.05
CA LEU A 442 2.90 2.53 -14.60
C LEU A 442 2.33 1.23 -15.18
N ASP A 443 1.40 0.60 -14.45
CA ASP A 443 0.98 -0.78 -14.74
C ASP A 443 -0.40 -0.87 -15.43
N TYR A 444 -1.15 0.23 -15.58
CA TYR A 444 -2.49 0.22 -16.17
C TYR A 444 -2.70 1.34 -17.20
N ASP A 445 -3.56 1.07 -18.17
CA ASP A 445 -4.30 2.11 -18.88
C ASP A 445 -5.69 2.27 -18.22
N PHE A 446 -6.29 3.45 -18.40
CA PHE A 446 -7.57 3.81 -17.77
C PHE A 446 -8.35 4.84 -18.62
N LYS A 447 -9.66 4.64 -18.73
CA LYS A 447 -10.62 5.46 -19.50
C LYS A 447 -11.98 5.56 -18.81
N LEU A 448 -12.67 6.67 -18.98
CA LEU A 448 -14.00 6.92 -18.43
C LEU A 448 -15.11 6.18 -19.21
N VAL A 449 -16.33 6.14 -18.65
CA VAL A 449 -17.54 5.78 -19.41
C VAL A 449 -18.10 7.04 -20.06
N GLY A 450 -17.57 7.38 -21.24
CA GLY A 450 -17.78 8.65 -21.93
C GLY A 450 -16.50 9.50 -21.94
N ASP A 451 -16.45 10.50 -22.81
CA ASP A 451 -15.23 11.26 -23.11
C ASP A 451 -15.06 12.52 -22.22
N GLU A 452 -16.08 12.91 -21.46
CA GLU A 452 -16.08 14.08 -20.59
C GLU A 452 -15.69 13.76 -19.13
N ARG A 453 -15.02 14.72 -18.48
CA ARG A 453 -14.69 14.65 -17.06
C ARG A 453 -15.97 14.61 -16.21
N PRO A 454 -16.11 13.70 -15.24
CA PRO A 454 -17.23 13.72 -14.32
C PRO A 454 -17.34 15.07 -13.58
N ALA A 455 -18.54 15.67 -13.65
CA ALA A 455 -18.86 16.88 -12.91
C ALA A 455 -18.75 16.65 -11.39
N ASN A 456 -18.25 17.66 -10.68
CA ASN A 456 -18.12 17.61 -9.22
C ASN A 456 -19.49 17.74 -8.54
N THR A 457 -19.70 17.00 -7.45
CA THR A 457 -20.89 17.14 -6.58
C THR A 457 -20.56 18.13 -5.46
N HIS A 458 -21.29 19.25 -5.41
CA HIS A 458 -21.10 20.27 -4.37
C HIS A 458 -22.05 20.05 -3.18
N VAL A 459 -21.50 20.06 -1.97
CA VAL A 459 -22.26 19.87 -0.70
C VAL A 459 -21.88 20.99 0.28
N GLY A 460 -22.47 22.17 0.08
CA GLY A 460 -22.05 23.37 0.81
C GLY A 460 -20.70 23.86 0.28
N GLU A 461 -19.76 24.18 1.19
CA GLU A 461 -18.38 24.52 0.80
C GLU A 461 -17.59 23.33 0.24
N HIS A 462 -18.01 22.09 0.48
CA HIS A 462 -17.29 20.89 0.04
C HIS A 462 -17.51 20.61 -1.45
N ILE A 463 -16.41 20.25 -2.11
CA ILE A 463 -16.40 19.73 -3.48
C ILE A 463 -16.09 18.25 -3.39
N LEU A 464 -16.93 17.42 -4.00
CA LEU A 464 -16.74 15.98 -4.10
C LEU A 464 -16.52 15.59 -5.57
N PRO A 465 -15.64 14.63 -5.88
CA PRO A 465 -15.65 13.98 -7.19
C PRO A 465 -16.97 13.23 -7.38
N ASN A 466 -17.36 12.94 -8.63
CA ASN A 466 -18.53 12.09 -8.85
C ASN A 466 -18.28 10.68 -8.30
N LEU A 467 -19.01 10.33 -7.23
CA LEU A 467 -18.87 9.07 -6.49
C LEU A 467 -19.53 7.87 -7.18
N ASN A 468 -20.41 8.16 -8.15
CA ASN A 468 -21.19 7.18 -8.91
C ASN A 468 -20.68 7.01 -10.35
N SER A 469 -19.62 7.73 -10.74
CA SER A 469 -19.01 7.56 -12.06
C SER A 469 -18.28 6.23 -12.16
N HIS A 470 -18.56 5.52 -13.25
CA HIS A 470 -17.82 4.33 -13.63
C HIS A 470 -16.70 4.71 -14.61
N ALA A 471 -15.60 3.96 -14.53
CA ALA A 471 -14.56 3.93 -15.55
C ALA A 471 -14.64 2.56 -16.24
N ARG A 472 -14.78 2.49 -17.57
CA ARG A 472 -14.72 1.24 -18.37
C ARG A 472 -13.28 0.74 -18.55
N GLY A 473 -12.41 1.19 -17.66
CA GLY A 473 -11.11 1.68 -18.06
C GLY A 473 -9.95 0.79 -17.68
N PHE A 474 -10.04 0.07 -16.57
CA PHE A 474 -8.86 -0.55 -16.00
C PHE A 474 -8.48 -1.79 -16.82
N PHE A 475 -7.33 -1.69 -17.47
CA PHE A 475 -6.70 -2.71 -18.28
C PHE A 475 -5.22 -2.69 -17.90
N GLN A 476 -4.63 -3.83 -17.55
CA GLN A 476 -3.20 -3.86 -17.27
C GLN A 476 -2.44 -3.56 -18.57
N LEU A 477 -1.44 -2.68 -18.49
CA LEU A 477 -0.60 -2.38 -19.63
C LEU A 477 0.08 -3.67 -20.13
N PRO A 478 -0.03 -4.01 -21.43
CA PRO A 478 0.75 -5.08 -22.04
C PRO A 478 2.21 -4.60 -22.12
N THR A 479 2.90 -4.75 -21.00
CA THR A 479 4.22 -4.17 -20.71
C THR A 479 5.21 -4.46 -21.83
N GLN A 480 5.55 -3.43 -22.61
CA GLN A 480 6.64 -3.46 -23.58
C GLN A 480 7.94 -3.78 -22.83
N VAL A 481 8.36 -5.04 -22.93
CA VAL A 481 9.38 -5.67 -22.07
C VAL A 481 9.09 -5.39 -20.59
N LYS A 482 8.17 -6.16 -20.00
CA LYS A 482 8.23 -6.48 -18.56
C LYS A 482 9.66 -6.99 -18.30
N GLU A 483 10.52 -6.17 -17.70
CA GLU A 483 11.85 -6.65 -17.28
C GLU A 483 11.63 -7.85 -16.37
N LYS A 484 12.11 -9.02 -16.81
CA LYS A 484 11.77 -10.30 -16.21
C LYS A 484 12.51 -10.48 -14.88
N THR A 485 12.05 -9.77 -13.84
CA THR A 485 12.19 -10.18 -12.44
C THR A 485 11.40 -11.47 -12.24
N ARG A 486 11.97 -12.58 -12.74
CA ARG A 486 11.41 -13.93 -12.69
C ARG A 486 11.32 -14.39 -11.24
N GLY A 487 10.09 -14.49 -10.75
CA GLY A 487 9.74 -14.98 -9.42
C GLY A 487 8.22 -14.98 -9.27
N TYR A 488 7.49 -16.10 -9.35
CA TYR A 488 7.94 -17.48 -9.59
C TYR A 488 7.11 -18.14 -10.68
N SER A 489 7.76 -18.99 -11.48
CA SER A 489 7.18 -20.24 -11.93
C SER A 489 8.29 -21.27 -11.86
N ALA A 490 8.04 -22.40 -11.20
CA ALA A 490 8.85 -23.57 -11.45
C ALA A 490 8.75 -23.93 -12.94
N PHE A 491 9.75 -24.66 -13.45
CA PHE A 491 9.58 -25.50 -14.65
C PHE A 491 9.25 -24.74 -15.95
N ASP A 492 10.21 -23.95 -16.41
CA ASP A 492 11.01 -24.32 -17.62
C ASP A 492 12.08 -23.26 -18.00
N SER A 493 12.18 -22.14 -17.26
CA SER A 493 13.03 -21.02 -17.70
C SER A 493 13.66 -20.17 -16.59
N GLU A 494 14.06 -20.80 -15.49
CA GLU A 494 14.65 -20.13 -14.31
C GLU A 494 16.14 -19.79 -14.49
N LEU A 495 16.44 -18.54 -14.89
CA LEU A 495 17.82 -18.01 -15.01
C LEU A 495 18.55 -17.99 -13.65
N VAL A 496 19.59 -18.82 -13.50
CA VAL A 496 20.43 -18.86 -12.31
C VAL A 496 21.69 -18.00 -12.52
N ARG A 497 22.03 -17.10 -11.58
CA ARG A 497 23.23 -16.23 -11.64
C ARG A 497 23.34 -15.29 -12.85
N GLY A 498 22.22 -15.00 -13.52
CA GLY A 498 22.25 -14.17 -14.74
C GLY A 498 22.91 -14.85 -15.95
N LYS A 499 23.12 -16.18 -15.91
CA LYS A 499 23.45 -17.00 -17.08
C LYS A 499 22.29 -17.94 -17.38
N THR A 500 22.11 -18.25 -18.66
CA THR A 500 21.16 -19.27 -19.12
C THR A 500 21.41 -20.58 -18.35
N PRO A 501 20.38 -21.24 -17.80
CA PRO A 501 20.52 -22.63 -17.41
C PRO A 501 20.97 -23.40 -18.65
N ILE A 502 21.88 -24.34 -18.47
CA ILE A 502 22.13 -25.34 -19.51
C ILE A 502 20.79 -26.03 -19.78
N PRO A 503 20.34 -26.18 -21.04
CA PRO A 503 19.07 -26.83 -21.34
C PRO A 503 19.03 -28.19 -20.65
N LYS A 504 18.15 -28.34 -19.66
CA LYS A 504 17.88 -29.63 -19.02
C LYS A 504 16.67 -30.22 -19.73
N GLU A 505 16.86 -31.43 -20.25
CA GLU A 505 15.86 -32.23 -20.94
C GLU A 505 14.82 -32.72 -19.91
N THR A 506 13.93 -31.79 -19.51
CA THR A 506 13.01 -31.98 -18.38
C THR A 506 11.59 -32.06 -18.90
N VAL A 507 10.93 -33.20 -18.69
CA VAL A 507 9.64 -33.48 -19.33
C VAL A 507 8.50 -33.06 -18.42
N TYR A 508 7.69 -32.09 -18.88
CA TYR A 508 6.44 -31.71 -18.23
C TYR A 508 5.25 -32.29 -18.99
N PHE A 509 4.54 -33.22 -18.35
CA PHE A 509 3.29 -33.77 -18.86
C PHE A 509 2.14 -32.79 -18.66
N ASN A 510 2.12 -31.71 -19.45
CA ASN A 510 0.91 -30.95 -19.74
C ASN A 510 0.61 -31.03 -21.25
N LYS A 511 -0.66 -31.18 -21.62
CA LYS A 511 -1.07 -31.79 -22.89
C LYS A 511 -1.04 -30.85 -24.11
N LYS A 512 -0.17 -29.84 -24.09
CA LYS A 512 0.18 -28.96 -25.21
C LYS A 512 1.71 -28.85 -25.24
N GLY A 513 2.31 -29.26 -26.37
CA GLY A 513 3.75 -29.47 -26.46
C GLY A 513 4.58 -28.20 -26.25
N ALA A 514 5.73 -28.36 -25.60
CA ALA A 514 6.79 -27.35 -25.61
C ALA A 514 7.53 -27.41 -26.94
N GLU A 515 7.69 -26.25 -27.60
CA GLU A 515 8.54 -26.11 -28.77
C GLU A 515 10.02 -26.08 -28.34
N ASN A 516 10.75 -27.19 -28.51
CA ASN A 516 12.21 -27.27 -28.42
C ASN A 516 12.74 -28.53 -29.15
N ASP A 517 13.95 -28.45 -29.71
CA ASP A 517 14.53 -29.42 -30.67
C ASP A 517 14.96 -30.80 -30.12
N TYR A 518 14.42 -31.28 -28.99
CA TYR A 518 14.78 -32.61 -28.46
C TYR A 518 13.60 -33.35 -27.81
N SER A 519 13.37 -34.58 -28.28
CA SER A 519 12.51 -35.58 -27.64
C SER A 519 13.37 -36.63 -26.95
N PRO A 520 13.18 -36.92 -25.65
CA PRO A 520 13.95 -37.94 -24.95
C PRO A 520 13.62 -39.36 -25.46
N PRO A 521 14.49 -40.36 -25.21
CA PRO A 521 14.31 -41.72 -25.72
C PRO A 521 12.92 -42.31 -25.40
N LEU A 522 12.31 -43.00 -26.36
CA LEU A 522 10.93 -43.52 -26.22
C LEU A 522 10.78 -44.46 -25.00
N GLY A 523 11.81 -45.26 -24.71
CA GLY A 523 11.85 -46.12 -23.52
C GLY A 523 11.80 -45.34 -22.20
N PHE A 524 12.53 -44.22 -22.10
CA PHE A 524 12.48 -43.33 -20.93
C PHE A 524 11.05 -42.76 -20.73
N GLN A 525 10.38 -42.35 -21.82
CA GLN A 525 9.00 -41.85 -21.74
C GLN A 525 8.04 -42.90 -21.14
N CYS A 526 8.11 -44.15 -21.63
CA CYS A 526 7.30 -45.25 -21.09
C CYS A 526 7.65 -45.61 -19.64
N SER A 527 8.94 -45.57 -19.25
CA SER A 527 9.36 -45.81 -17.87
C SER A 527 8.87 -44.72 -16.91
N VAL A 528 8.82 -43.46 -17.34
CA VAL A 528 8.34 -42.35 -16.49
C VAL A 528 6.84 -42.47 -16.20
N GLU A 529 6.02 -42.89 -17.16
CA GLU A 529 4.59 -43.13 -16.94
C GLU A 529 4.35 -44.26 -15.93
N ALA A 530 5.13 -45.35 -15.99
CA ALA A 530 5.10 -46.42 -14.99
C ALA A 530 5.51 -45.92 -13.59
N VAL A 531 6.58 -45.11 -13.48
CA VAL A 531 7.05 -44.53 -12.21
C VAL A 531 6.02 -43.56 -11.61
N HIS A 532 5.26 -42.83 -12.42
CA HIS A 532 4.18 -41.96 -11.93
C HIS A 532 3.02 -42.74 -11.31
N ASN A 533 2.64 -43.85 -11.95
CA ASN A 533 1.60 -44.73 -11.43
C ASN A 533 2.04 -45.41 -10.12
N GLU A 534 3.28 -45.92 -10.03
CA GLU A 534 3.78 -46.51 -8.78
C GLU A 534 4.03 -45.50 -7.66
N TRP A 535 4.43 -44.25 -7.97
CA TRP A 535 4.50 -43.19 -6.96
C TRP A 535 3.17 -43.00 -6.23
N THR A 536 2.06 -43.05 -6.97
CA THR A 536 0.71 -42.87 -6.42
C THR A 536 0.36 -43.93 -5.37
N ASN A 537 0.90 -45.15 -5.52
CA ASN A 537 0.79 -46.25 -4.56
C ASN A 537 1.76 -46.08 -3.37
N LEU A 538 3.03 -45.80 -3.67
CA LEU A 538 4.14 -45.81 -2.70
C LEU A 538 4.15 -44.59 -1.76
N ARG A 539 3.64 -43.43 -2.19
CA ARG A 539 3.71 -42.16 -1.43
C ARG A 539 3.23 -42.27 0.02
N SER A 540 2.13 -42.98 0.26
CA SER A 540 1.55 -43.14 1.60
C SER A 540 2.44 -43.98 2.52
N GLN A 541 3.08 -45.02 1.98
CA GLN A 541 4.04 -45.84 2.71
C GLN A 541 5.33 -45.06 2.99
N LEU A 542 5.83 -44.33 1.99
CA LEU A 542 7.04 -43.51 2.16
C LEU A 542 6.84 -42.42 3.22
N PHE A 543 5.75 -41.66 3.18
CA PHE A 543 5.50 -40.62 4.18
C PHE A 543 5.29 -41.20 5.59
N SER A 544 4.68 -42.38 5.71
CA SER A 544 4.60 -43.14 6.98
C SER A 544 5.98 -43.50 7.52
N THR A 545 6.82 -44.08 6.65
CA THR A 545 8.19 -44.49 6.97
C THR A 545 9.08 -43.30 7.32
N LEU A 546 8.97 -42.18 6.59
CA LEU A 546 9.71 -40.94 6.89
C LEU A 546 9.27 -40.29 8.21
N SER A 547 7.97 -40.27 8.52
CA SER A 547 7.49 -39.82 9.84
C SER A 547 8.05 -40.68 10.98
N THR A 548 8.10 -42.00 10.77
CA THR A 548 8.62 -42.97 11.75
C THR A 548 10.13 -42.85 11.95
N ILE A 549 10.92 -42.84 10.87
CA ILE A 549 12.39 -42.78 10.91
C ILE A 549 12.89 -41.44 11.46
N LEU A 550 12.20 -40.34 11.16
CA LEU A 550 12.66 -38.99 11.52
C LEU A 550 12.06 -38.51 12.86
N ASP A 551 11.18 -39.31 13.50
CA ASP A 551 10.49 -38.99 14.75
C ASP A 551 9.78 -37.62 14.66
N SER A 552 8.85 -37.52 13.70
CA SER A 552 8.12 -36.27 13.43
C SER A 552 6.98 -36.07 14.43
N LYS A 553 6.85 -34.85 14.99
CA LYS A 553 5.77 -34.51 15.94
C LYS A 553 4.36 -34.56 15.34
N GLU A 554 4.28 -34.45 14.02
CA GLU A 554 3.04 -34.50 13.23
C GLU A 554 3.21 -35.56 12.12
N SER A 555 2.10 -36.13 11.65
CA SER A 555 2.10 -37.05 10.51
C SER A 555 2.36 -36.29 9.20
N LEU A 556 3.33 -36.75 8.41
CA LEU A 556 3.54 -36.22 7.05
C LEU A 556 2.40 -36.62 6.09
N ILE A 557 1.70 -37.72 6.36
CA ILE A 557 0.49 -38.14 5.64
C ILE A 557 -0.66 -37.19 5.99
N GLY A 558 -1.35 -36.65 4.97
CA GLY A 558 -2.50 -35.75 5.16
C GLY A 558 -2.10 -34.31 5.55
N THR A 559 -0.87 -33.90 5.24
CA THR A 559 -0.42 -32.51 5.41
C THR A 559 -0.91 -31.68 4.20
N PRO A 560 -1.77 -30.65 4.37
CA PRO A 560 -2.41 -29.94 3.23
C PRO A 560 -1.48 -29.20 2.26
N SER A 561 -0.18 -29.13 2.55
CA SER A 561 0.85 -28.60 1.65
C SER A 561 1.75 -29.66 1.00
N LEU A 562 1.47 -30.94 1.25
CA LEU A 562 2.03 -32.11 0.57
C LEU A 562 0.94 -32.87 -0.22
N ASP A 563 -0.33 -32.75 0.17
CA ASP A 563 -1.48 -33.43 -0.47
C ASP A 563 -1.74 -33.04 -1.95
N TYR A 564 -1.04 -32.03 -2.47
CA TYR A 564 -1.07 -31.62 -3.87
C TYR A 564 0.33 -31.79 -4.48
N GLU A 565 0.46 -32.64 -5.50
CA GLU A 565 1.76 -33.08 -6.03
C GLU A 565 1.85 -32.97 -7.56
N SER A 566 3.03 -32.62 -8.03
CA SER A 566 3.46 -32.72 -9.43
C SER A 566 4.77 -33.50 -9.48
N LEU A 567 4.74 -34.70 -10.07
CA LEU A 567 5.96 -35.50 -10.20
C LEU A 567 6.83 -34.94 -11.34
N GLY A 568 8.05 -34.51 -11.01
CA GLY A 568 9.07 -34.20 -12.00
C GLY A 568 10.05 -35.36 -12.17
N VAL A 569 10.55 -35.54 -13.38
CA VAL A 569 11.68 -36.45 -13.65
C VAL A 569 12.73 -35.67 -14.42
N ASN A 570 13.95 -35.62 -13.87
CA ASN A 570 15.08 -34.99 -14.54
C ASN A 570 15.90 -36.10 -15.23
N PHE A 571 16.01 -36.04 -16.55
CA PHE A 571 16.99 -36.83 -17.26
C PHE A 571 18.35 -36.12 -17.23
N TYR A 572 19.43 -36.90 -17.17
CA TYR A 572 20.79 -36.40 -17.29
C TYR A 572 21.57 -37.34 -18.22
N ASP A 573 21.55 -37.06 -19.54
CA ASP A 573 22.47 -37.68 -20.49
C ASP A 573 23.91 -37.45 -20.01
N SER A 574 24.58 -38.51 -19.55
CA SER A 574 25.90 -38.41 -18.94
C SER A 574 27.05 -38.39 -19.94
N ASP A 575 26.79 -38.75 -21.20
CA ASP A 575 27.76 -38.63 -22.28
C ASP A 575 27.79 -37.19 -22.83
N ARG A 576 26.66 -36.46 -22.81
CA ARG A 576 26.56 -35.00 -23.05
C ARG A 576 27.11 -34.12 -21.91
N LEU A 577 27.39 -34.66 -20.72
CA LEU A 577 28.08 -33.92 -19.66
C LEU A 577 29.56 -33.71 -20.03
N GLY A 578 29.91 -32.50 -20.48
CA GLY A 578 31.31 -32.08 -20.59
C GLY A 578 31.95 -31.79 -19.22
N ASP A 579 33.18 -31.27 -19.19
CA ASP A 579 33.91 -30.94 -17.94
C ASP A 579 33.27 -29.83 -17.09
N ARG A 580 32.16 -29.24 -17.55
CA ARG A 580 31.39 -28.28 -16.76
C ARG A 580 30.56 -29.02 -15.72
N VAL A 581 30.46 -28.46 -14.52
CA VAL A 581 29.67 -29.06 -13.45
C VAL A 581 28.20 -28.69 -13.63
N HIS A 582 27.31 -29.68 -13.76
CA HIS A 582 25.88 -29.44 -13.91
C HIS A 582 25.23 -29.38 -12.52
N PHE A 583 24.90 -28.16 -12.09
CA PHE A 583 24.23 -27.91 -10.84
C PHE A 583 22.73 -28.17 -10.93
N SER A 584 22.12 -28.57 -9.82
CA SER A 584 20.73 -28.20 -9.54
C SER A 584 20.78 -27.04 -8.54
N PRO A 585 19.98 -25.97 -8.71
CA PRO A 585 19.94 -24.91 -7.72
C PRO A 585 19.49 -25.48 -6.37
N ALA A 586 19.96 -24.88 -5.27
CA ALA A 586 19.46 -25.20 -3.95
C ALA A 586 17.93 -25.00 -3.93
N HIS A 587 17.17 -26.00 -3.47
CA HIS A 587 15.71 -25.93 -3.44
C HIS A 587 15.24 -24.91 -2.37
N MET A 588 15.29 -23.64 -2.78
CA MET A 588 14.79 -22.46 -2.07
C MET A 588 13.26 -22.45 -2.00
N ASP A 589 12.59 -23.17 -2.90
CA ASP A 589 11.15 -23.24 -2.96
C ASP A 589 10.54 -23.96 -1.74
N SER A 590 9.32 -23.58 -1.44
CA SER A 590 8.71 -23.65 -0.12
C SER A 590 7.93 -24.94 0.14
N SER A 591 8.09 -26.00 -0.66
CA SER A 591 7.38 -27.28 -0.49
C SER A 591 8.05 -28.55 -1.07
N THR A 592 9.26 -28.46 -1.65
CA THR A 592 9.91 -29.57 -2.40
C THR A 592 10.42 -30.74 -1.53
N LEU A 593 10.30 -31.97 -2.07
CA LEU A 593 10.87 -33.23 -1.56
C LEU A 593 11.66 -33.96 -2.66
N THR A 594 12.94 -33.69 -2.81
CA THR A 594 13.75 -34.33 -3.86
C THR A 594 14.22 -35.71 -3.40
N ILE A 595 13.79 -36.76 -4.11
CA ILE A 595 14.16 -38.16 -3.84
C ILE A 595 15.04 -38.67 -4.98
N LEU A 596 16.31 -38.91 -4.70
CA LEU A 596 17.25 -39.47 -5.66
C LEU A 596 17.26 -41.01 -5.54
N VAL A 597 17.03 -41.68 -6.65
CA VAL A 597 17.02 -43.16 -6.79
C VAL A 597 18.08 -43.55 -7.81
N ARG A 598 18.93 -44.54 -7.47
CA ARG A 598 20.05 -45.00 -8.31
C ARG A 598 19.67 -46.27 -9.08
N ALA A 599 19.90 -46.29 -10.39
CA ALA A 599 19.50 -47.40 -11.26
C ALA A 599 20.61 -48.44 -11.55
N SER A 600 21.88 -48.18 -11.20
CA SER A 600 23.01 -49.05 -11.55
C SER A 600 24.24 -48.84 -10.64
N GLU A 601 24.99 -49.90 -10.39
CA GLU A 601 26.23 -49.91 -9.60
C GLU A 601 27.36 -49.05 -10.18
N ALA A 602 27.35 -48.73 -11.47
CA ALA A 602 28.50 -48.10 -12.18
C ALA A 602 28.56 -46.55 -12.15
N CYS A 603 27.78 -45.85 -11.32
CA CYS A 603 27.61 -44.38 -11.38
C CYS A 603 28.17 -43.59 -10.19
N ASP A 604 29.44 -43.18 -10.26
CA ASP A 604 30.03 -42.19 -9.33
C ASP A 604 29.81 -40.74 -9.77
N GLY A 605 29.86 -39.80 -8.82
CA GLY A 605 29.87 -38.35 -9.09
C GLY A 605 28.67 -37.54 -8.59
N LEU A 606 27.89 -38.04 -7.63
CA LEU A 606 26.94 -37.24 -6.85
C LEU A 606 27.67 -36.57 -5.68
N GLU A 607 27.58 -35.25 -5.55
CA GLU A 607 28.22 -34.53 -4.44
C GLU A 607 27.25 -33.51 -3.79
N ILE A 608 27.31 -33.35 -2.46
CA ILE A 608 26.47 -32.41 -1.69
C ILE A 608 27.27 -31.40 -0.88
N ALA A 609 26.72 -30.19 -0.69
CA ALA A 609 27.27 -29.14 0.19
C ALA A 609 26.20 -28.62 1.16
N GLY A 610 26.61 -28.19 2.36
CA GLY A 610 25.70 -27.69 3.39
C GLY A 610 25.46 -26.18 3.31
N LEU A 611 24.20 -25.73 3.42
CA LEU A 611 23.79 -24.32 3.26
C LEU A 611 24.31 -23.32 4.33
N ARG A 612 25.26 -23.73 5.20
CA ARG A 612 25.94 -22.84 6.16
C ARG A 612 27.34 -22.41 5.73
N THR A 613 28.01 -23.16 4.85
CA THR A 613 29.31 -22.77 4.27
C THR A 613 29.14 -21.92 3.00
N THR A 614 27.90 -21.77 2.55
CA THR A 614 27.51 -20.90 1.44
C THR A 614 26.97 -19.58 2.00
N ASP A 615 27.79 -18.53 1.95
CA ASP A 615 27.26 -17.15 2.01
C ASP A 615 26.18 -16.95 0.93
N LYS A 616 25.29 -15.97 1.12
CA LYS A 616 24.05 -15.72 0.35
C LYS A 616 24.23 -15.28 -1.11
N ARG A 617 25.13 -15.95 -1.80
CA ARG A 617 25.31 -15.94 -3.25
C ARG A 617 24.48 -17.11 -3.82
N ASP A 618 24.06 -17.03 -5.07
CA ASP A 618 23.22 -18.00 -5.78
C ASP A 618 24.00 -19.24 -6.31
N SER A 619 23.59 -20.02 -7.32
CA SER A 619 24.16 -21.39 -7.47
C SER A 619 25.58 -21.52 -8.07
N GLU A 620 25.94 -20.81 -9.15
CA GLU A 620 27.24 -20.98 -9.85
C GLU A 620 28.45 -20.78 -8.91
N GLY A 621 28.50 -19.65 -8.19
CA GLY A 621 29.51 -19.37 -7.16
C GLY A 621 29.29 -20.06 -5.80
N ILE A 622 28.20 -20.83 -5.60
CA ILE A 622 28.18 -21.87 -4.56
C ILE A 622 29.03 -23.05 -5.04
N GLY A 623 28.95 -23.36 -6.34
CA GLY A 623 29.76 -24.39 -6.99
C GLY A 623 31.27 -24.19 -6.95
N LEU A 624 31.73 -22.94 -6.81
CA LEU A 624 33.14 -22.55 -6.75
C LEU A 624 33.70 -22.59 -5.32
N ASP A 625 33.01 -21.95 -4.35
CA ASP A 625 33.57 -21.70 -3.02
C ASP A 625 33.18 -22.76 -1.97
N ALA A 626 32.13 -23.56 -2.20
CA ALA A 626 31.65 -24.50 -1.19
C ALA A 626 32.39 -25.84 -1.23
N SER A 627 32.74 -26.37 -0.05
CA SER A 627 33.21 -27.74 0.10
C SER A 627 32.07 -28.74 -0.14
N PHE A 628 32.11 -29.41 -1.30
CA PHE A 628 31.22 -30.52 -1.62
C PHE A 628 31.81 -31.86 -1.15
N ILE A 629 30.96 -32.74 -0.67
CA ILE A 629 31.28 -34.10 -0.20
C ILE A 629 30.63 -35.08 -1.17
N SER A 630 31.41 -36.04 -1.70
CA SER A 630 30.86 -37.13 -2.52
C SER A 630 29.93 -37.99 -1.67
N VAL A 631 28.75 -38.32 -2.21
CA VAL A 631 27.80 -39.23 -1.55
C VAL A 631 27.87 -40.58 -2.26
N PRO A 632 28.55 -41.60 -1.68
CA PRO A 632 28.34 -42.97 -2.12
C PRO A 632 26.87 -43.31 -1.85
N ALA A 633 26.21 -43.86 -2.87
CA ALA A 633 24.80 -44.24 -2.83
C ALA A 633 24.72 -45.68 -3.31
N MET A 634 24.38 -46.62 -2.44
CA MET A 634 24.27 -48.04 -2.80
C MET A 634 22.99 -48.30 -3.63
N PRO A 635 22.87 -49.41 -4.37
CA PRO A 635 21.69 -49.68 -5.21
C PRO A 635 20.38 -49.83 -4.43
N ASP A 636 20.47 -50.14 -3.14
CA ASP A 636 19.39 -50.31 -2.16
C ASP A 636 19.13 -49.06 -1.31
N GLU A 637 19.88 -47.97 -1.51
CA GLU A 637 19.74 -46.71 -0.76
C GLU A 637 18.92 -45.65 -1.52
N VAL A 638 17.98 -45.02 -0.81
CA VAL A 638 17.17 -43.90 -1.32
C VAL A 638 17.59 -42.61 -0.63
N ILE A 639 18.15 -41.65 -1.40
CA ILE A 639 18.65 -40.38 -0.86
C ILE A 639 17.55 -39.32 -0.92
N VAL A 640 17.07 -38.90 0.25
CA VAL A 640 16.05 -37.85 0.39
C VAL A 640 16.69 -36.51 0.77
N LEU A 641 16.55 -35.51 -0.11
CA LEU A 641 17.04 -34.15 0.12
C LEU A 641 15.88 -33.25 0.58
N ALA A 642 15.92 -32.85 1.85
CA ALA A 642 14.86 -32.09 2.50
C ALA A 642 14.91 -30.58 2.18
N GLY A 643 13.86 -30.07 1.52
CA GLY A 643 13.65 -28.63 1.32
C GLY A 643 13.36 -27.85 2.60
N THR A 644 13.44 -26.52 2.54
CA THR A 644 13.34 -25.65 3.74
C THR A 644 11.97 -25.63 4.44
N ARG A 645 10.92 -26.25 3.85
CA ARG A 645 9.62 -26.47 4.51
C ARG A 645 9.64 -27.71 5.39
N LEU A 646 10.14 -28.84 4.86
CA LEU A 646 10.30 -30.07 5.62
C LEU A 646 11.26 -29.87 6.80
N GLN A 647 12.30 -29.04 6.62
CA GLN A 647 13.19 -28.61 7.70
C GLN A 647 12.50 -27.79 8.82
N ARG A 648 11.34 -27.17 8.56
CA ARG A 648 10.52 -26.48 9.58
C ARG A 648 9.64 -27.48 10.33
N LEU A 649 8.98 -28.39 9.60
CA LEU A 649 8.12 -29.43 10.17
C LEU A 649 8.90 -30.42 11.06
N LEU A 650 10.08 -30.85 10.61
CA LEU A 650 10.95 -31.79 11.35
C LEU A 650 11.88 -31.10 12.37
N GLY A 651 11.94 -29.78 12.36
CA GLY A 651 12.83 -28.98 13.22
C GLY A 651 14.27 -28.85 12.68
N ARG A 652 14.80 -27.62 12.78
CA ARG A 652 16.15 -27.25 12.29
C ARG A 652 17.32 -27.94 13.02
N SER A 653 17.05 -28.64 14.12
CA SER A 653 18.03 -29.45 14.86
C SER A 653 18.23 -30.83 14.26
N LYS A 654 17.17 -31.46 13.74
CA LYS A 654 17.21 -32.80 13.15
C LYS A 654 17.73 -32.81 11.72
N VAL A 655 17.30 -31.84 10.89
CA VAL A 655 17.56 -31.83 9.44
C VAL A 655 18.31 -30.57 9.01
N ARG A 656 19.29 -30.73 8.11
CA ARG A 656 20.10 -29.65 7.54
C ARG A 656 19.79 -29.48 6.05
N ALA A 657 19.47 -28.26 5.63
CA ALA A 657 19.33 -27.93 4.22
C ALA A 657 20.69 -28.02 3.48
N CYS A 658 20.67 -28.52 2.25
CA CYS A 658 21.86 -28.79 1.44
C CYS A 658 21.62 -28.46 -0.05
N VAL A 659 22.70 -28.50 -0.83
CA VAL A 659 22.74 -28.31 -2.29
C VAL A 659 23.41 -29.52 -2.91
N HIS A 660 22.91 -30.02 -4.04
CA HIS A 660 23.51 -31.17 -4.75
C HIS A 660 24.03 -30.79 -6.13
N ARG A 661 25.05 -31.50 -6.61
CA ARG A 661 25.57 -31.40 -7.97
C ARG A 661 25.95 -32.77 -8.53
N VAL A 662 25.89 -32.91 -9.85
CA VAL A 662 26.27 -34.14 -10.57
C VAL A 662 27.48 -33.86 -11.45
N ARG A 663 28.41 -34.81 -11.48
CA ARG A 663 29.63 -34.79 -12.29
C ARG A 663 29.74 -36.07 -13.12
N ARG A 664 30.51 -35.98 -14.22
CA ARG A 664 30.94 -37.13 -15.02
C ARG A 664 31.81 -38.06 -14.13
N PRO A 665 31.62 -39.40 -14.17
CA PRO A 665 32.43 -40.31 -13.37
C PRO A 665 33.89 -40.27 -13.84
N THR A 666 34.83 -40.30 -12.88
CA THR A 666 36.28 -40.12 -13.15
C THR A 666 37.01 -41.39 -13.59
N GLN A 667 36.32 -42.54 -13.66
CA GLN A 667 36.89 -43.79 -14.15
C GLN A 667 36.00 -44.43 -15.23
N THR A 668 36.45 -44.34 -16.49
CA THR A 668 35.93 -45.16 -17.58
C THR A 668 36.64 -46.52 -17.58
N SER A 669 36.01 -47.55 -17.01
CA SER A 669 36.33 -48.92 -17.42
C SER A 669 35.70 -49.15 -18.80
N ASN A 670 36.45 -49.72 -19.76
CA ASN A 670 36.11 -49.69 -21.19
C ASN A 670 34.95 -50.61 -21.63
N ARG A 671 34.00 -50.94 -20.74
CA ARG A 671 32.80 -51.77 -21.04
C ARG A 671 31.59 -51.41 -20.17
N CYS A 672 30.87 -50.36 -20.53
CA CYS A 672 29.45 -50.21 -20.23
C CYS A 672 28.69 -49.74 -21.48
N ILE A 673 27.43 -50.16 -21.61
CA ILE A 673 26.53 -49.82 -22.70
C ILE A 673 25.64 -48.67 -22.21
N ALA A 674 25.52 -47.60 -23.01
CA ALA A 674 24.62 -46.45 -22.83
C ALA A 674 24.51 -45.89 -21.39
N ASN A 675 25.28 -44.85 -21.07
CA ASN A 675 25.35 -44.27 -19.73
C ASN A 675 24.13 -43.36 -19.39
N GLU A 676 22.91 -43.88 -19.52
CA GLU A 676 21.68 -43.17 -19.17
C GLU A 676 21.56 -43.01 -17.64
N ARG A 677 21.59 -41.77 -17.13
CA ARG A 677 21.35 -41.47 -15.71
C ARG A 677 19.95 -40.90 -15.52
N LEU A 678 19.09 -41.68 -14.87
CA LEU A 678 17.82 -41.20 -14.33
C LEU A 678 18.05 -40.49 -12.99
N SER A 679 17.33 -39.39 -12.77
CA SER A 679 17.29 -38.66 -11.49
C SER A 679 15.87 -38.16 -11.21
N LEU A 680 15.15 -38.90 -10.37
CA LEU A 680 13.81 -38.51 -9.94
C LEU A 680 13.89 -37.24 -9.06
N ALA A 681 12.88 -36.38 -9.10
CA ALA A 681 12.78 -35.22 -8.22
C ALA A 681 11.32 -34.83 -8.01
N ILE A 682 10.80 -34.98 -6.79
CA ILE A 682 9.36 -34.88 -6.54
C ILE A 682 9.01 -33.48 -6.02
N PHE A 683 7.95 -32.89 -6.56
CA PHE A 683 7.57 -31.50 -6.30
C PHE A 683 6.13 -31.42 -5.81
N CYS A 684 5.97 -31.36 -4.49
CA CYS A 684 4.69 -31.03 -3.85
C CYS A 684 4.44 -29.52 -3.97
N GLY A 685 3.23 -29.10 -4.35
CA GLY A 685 2.91 -27.70 -4.65
C GLY A 685 1.40 -27.45 -4.84
N PRO A 686 0.91 -26.22 -4.60
CA PRO A 686 -0.52 -25.91 -4.56
C PRO A 686 -1.20 -26.02 -5.94
N PRO A 687 -2.53 -26.29 -5.99
CA PRO A 687 -3.23 -26.61 -7.22
C PRO A 687 -3.42 -25.42 -8.17
N MET A 688 -3.45 -25.71 -9.48
CA MET A 688 -3.88 -24.77 -10.52
C MET A 688 -5.35 -24.34 -10.32
N LYS A 689 -5.67 -23.09 -10.70
CA LYS A 689 -7.03 -22.56 -10.61
C LYS A 689 -7.96 -23.23 -11.63
N SER A 690 -9.25 -23.29 -11.32
CA SER A 690 -10.26 -24.15 -11.98
C SER A 690 -10.55 -23.91 -13.48
N ARG A 691 -9.88 -22.96 -14.16
CA ARG A 691 -10.22 -22.57 -15.53
C ARG A 691 -9.85 -23.65 -16.57
N ASP A 692 -8.85 -24.48 -16.28
CA ASP A 692 -8.40 -25.55 -17.18
C ASP A 692 -9.35 -26.77 -17.23
N ARG A 693 -10.31 -26.88 -16.29
CA ARG A 693 -11.27 -28.00 -16.29
C ARG A 693 -12.30 -27.98 -17.43
N GLN A 694 -12.54 -26.82 -18.06
CA GLN A 694 -13.54 -26.72 -19.15
C GLN A 694 -13.01 -27.18 -20.54
N LEU A 695 -11.75 -27.60 -20.65
CA LEU A 695 -11.19 -28.18 -21.88
C LEU A 695 -11.22 -29.72 -21.92
N PHE A 696 -11.87 -30.37 -20.95
CA PHE A 696 -11.99 -31.83 -20.83
C PHE A 696 -13.45 -32.30 -20.88
N GLY A 697 -14.27 -31.65 -21.72
CA GLY A 697 -15.70 -31.96 -21.88
C GLY A 697 -16.02 -32.99 -22.97
N ASP A 698 -15.19 -33.06 -24.02
CA ASP A 698 -15.42 -33.88 -25.22
C ASP A 698 -14.15 -34.68 -25.59
N LEU A 699 -13.92 -35.81 -24.89
CA LEU A 699 -13.29 -37.08 -25.34
C LEU A 699 -12.86 -37.94 -24.13
#